data_AF-A0A0X1T221-F1
#
_entry.id   AF-A0A0X1T221-F1
#
_cell.length_a   1.000
_cell.length_b   1.000
_cell.length_c   1.000
_cell.angle_alpha   90.00
_cell.angle_beta   90.00
_cell.angle_gamma   90.00
#
_symmetry.space_group_name_H-M   'P 1'
#
loop_
_entity.id
_entity.type
_entity.pdbx_description
1 polymer ?
#
loop_
_entity_poly.entity_id
_entity_poly.type
_entity_poly.pdbx_seq_one_letter_code
_entity_poly.pdbx_strand_id
1 'polypeptide(L)'
;MRLSRLAKQDERFGPLRIGELNLSRMQLHAMGATLAGRPLSEQYVRHADQWFIDGLQLDAIKVGQAITASAQAHQQSVPHMLFEIAAQRSIDAPALLSEPEGRDPQSSLHKLGRLLDAVQQLDLRAPPLPDIQPSWVDKAKSRSMTSAGVGMQAYGLYCGITGTFEALKKGDRAEAAINVGGIVAEVGSVTAELGLAKTAQAMIRHGGLVFNGFSATSVAKGLARSAGLLGSALTLPFDLYNAIRSFNDAAAAQGKQAQDHYVSAALSLTSAGLSLALGTGALAGFGAAGPVGIVAGMVLILGARIYGAARQVDDIDDYIELSLGERWRSGWQAFWGMSLDQGILDRYQIAVATDNQVSAQEKAARALLDGELKDSVQTIVTGKFQIELISVKHWKHQWDARRAQTPYRQVNETTLREGNDTVDASDGVPSSTPGVVEGSAGEAKGILWQLGGGDDSIIGVRNKPNYFSYGEGLKTLTGGDKDDLFQFTAAGERLKSTPLLARYHALRGGSGTDTLALLGTPARPSRYIGYSIDLKHGRLGLRTARPHSPATLHTTFDSIENVETLAGASNHVQGTDQANRIVAHGEGDLIEAGAGDDTILLLGNNAQAAGGPGKDHYFVGANSNTATIDEDGQAPSLIEMGWEFGRILRWSVQGTSLVVSSRSDEDGELAEKNITVTHVYKTLGDERRLQNDLLEFITLDGYRLRPDLPARLSGVTPHDLKAVVTTVGRRPSDPIIVTGAQKHVSAEQSPGFFIARYSCAQIVSLAATSTCTLYIDYDSTEIASVEACYTVSSTRQGAFDYLSYGETQLTLTFNDGKRLELLQPYRNRSAVGSNVGGSLVASGLSLNRPFVLVMRDGRSYRLQTPRHSYFDDHREPGLKRVKNLALLRQRQGEYLFVRPRHAPATVLQAHRQRIDIPAEPQVSFYILEGQASSYDLYPRANTSISLTTPGAATQETNASLWNIYPDFLDEPIDRSHISLDRNRLAIGTVNIMLPEDEGSDQPLEKVRVFTRAGNRYDIQYEFGKVLLGEVNARAYADPDAILKDIRQHRQKGELIADLLEIRHIRLKDASTANLYYDTENDDWTVDTDWSRSIRTDELQILAPAL
;
A
#
# COMPACT_ATOMS: atom_id res chain seq x y z
N MET A 1 -45.74 36.73 12.10
CA MET A 1 -44.99 37.83 11.44
C MET A 1 -43.72 37.36 10.71
N ARG A 2 -42.89 36.46 11.27
CA ARG A 2 -41.64 35.99 10.64
C ARG A 2 -41.85 35.03 9.44
N LEU A 3 -42.69 34.01 9.58
CA LEU A 3 -43.04 33.07 8.48
C LEU A 3 -43.63 33.80 7.26
N SER A 4 -44.56 34.72 7.49
CA SER A 4 -45.16 35.57 6.46
C SER A 4 -44.16 36.48 5.74
N ARG A 5 -42.96 36.72 6.30
CA ARG A 5 -41.89 37.50 5.66
C ARG A 5 -40.95 36.62 4.84
N LEU A 6 -40.60 35.43 5.33
CA LEU A 6 -39.85 34.42 4.56
C LEU A 6 -40.62 34.00 3.31
N ALA A 7 -41.95 33.82 3.40
CA ALA A 7 -42.82 33.60 2.26
C ALA A 7 -42.71 34.71 1.21
N LYS A 8 -42.77 35.98 1.64
CA LYS A 8 -42.60 37.14 0.75
C LYS A 8 -41.20 37.23 0.14
N GLN A 9 -40.17 36.72 0.80
CA GLN A 9 -38.81 36.66 0.25
C GLN A 9 -38.69 35.58 -0.83
N ASP A 10 -39.29 34.41 -0.62
CA ASP A 10 -39.35 33.37 -1.66
C ASP A 10 -40.19 33.84 -2.86
N GLU A 11 -41.28 34.58 -2.66
CA GLU A 11 -42.05 35.23 -3.75
C GLU A 11 -41.23 36.28 -4.50
N ARG A 12 -40.36 37.04 -3.81
CA ARG A 12 -39.61 38.16 -4.39
C ARG A 12 -38.32 37.73 -5.10
N PHE A 13 -37.61 36.74 -4.56
CA PHE A 13 -36.28 36.34 -5.05
C PHE A 13 -36.26 34.93 -5.66
N GLY A 14 -37.37 34.19 -5.61
CA GLY A 14 -37.41 32.77 -5.91
C GLY A 14 -36.80 31.91 -4.79
N PRO A 15 -36.97 30.59 -4.83
CA PRO A 15 -36.35 29.66 -3.88
C PRO A 15 -34.82 29.69 -3.97
N LEU A 16 -34.13 29.30 -2.89
CA LEU A 16 -32.67 29.15 -2.89
C LEU A 16 -32.26 27.95 -3.74
N ARG A 17 -31.33 28.14 -4.67
CA ARG A 17 -30.78 27.03 -5.44
C ARG A 17 -29.50 26.50 -4.80
N ILE A 18 -29.47 25.22 -4.43
CA ILE A 18 -28.27 24.51 -3.94
C ILE A 18 -28.09 23.27 -4.83
N GLY A 19 -27.06 23.24 -5.67
CA GLY A 19 -26.92 22.22 -6.70
C GLY A 19 -28.15 22.18 -7.63
N GLU A 20 -28.82 21.02 -7.68
CA GLU A 20 -30.05 20.81 -8.43
C GLU A 20 -31.34 21.07 -7.63
N LEU A 21 -31.22 21.43 -6.34
CA LEU A 21 -32.35 21.70 -5.46
C LEU A 21 -32.83 23.13 -5.52
N ASN A 22 -34.14 23.32 -5.35
CA ASN A 22 -34.78 24.61 -5.10
C ASN A 22 -35.45 24.56 -3.71
N LEU A 23 -34.89 25.27 -2.74
CA LEU A 23 -35.31 25.24 -1.34
C LEU A 23 -35.99 26.52 -0.93
N SER A 24 -37.18 26.40 -0.35
CA SER A 24 -37.85 27.53 0.28
C SER A 24 -37.15 27.90 1.58
N ARG A 25 -36.99 29.21 1.81
CA ARG A 25 -36.46 29.74 3.08
C ARG A 25 -37.39 29.40 4.25
N MET A 26 -38.69 29.22 4.01
CA MET A 26 -39.63 28.72 5.01
C MET A 26 -39.38 27.25 5.39
N GLN A 27 -39.02 26.41 4.42
CA GLN A 27 -38.69 24.99 4.67
C GLN A 27 -37.43 24.87 5.53
N LEU A 28 -36.36 25.62 5.19
CA LEU A 28 -35.15 25.67 6.00
C LEU A 28 -35.44 26.18 7.42
N HIS A 29 -36.25 27.23 7.55
CA HIS A 29 -36.64 27.75 8.87
C HIS A 29 -37.43 26.73 9.70
N ALA A 30 -38.32 25.95 9.08
CA ALA A 30 -39.08 24.89 9.74
C ALA A 30 -38.18 23.77 10.28
N MET A 31 -37.05 23.48 9.62
CA MET A 31 -36.03 22.54 10.07
C MET A 31 -35.03 23.15 11.07
N GLY A 32 -35.29 24.38 11.54
CA GLY A 32 -34.43 25.04 12.51
C GLY A 32 -33.11 25.54 11.95
N ALA A 33 -33.03 25.82 10.66
CA ALA A 33 -31.81 26.27 10.02
C ALA A 33 -31.19 27.50 10.71
N THR A 34 -29.89 27.37 11.01
CA THR A 34 -29.01 28.44 11.48
C THR A 34 -27.86 28.62 10.49
N LEU A 35 -27.27 29.81 10.53
CA LEU A 35 -26.09 30.17 9.76
C LEU A 35 -25.06 30.72 10.74
N ALA A 36 -23.92 30.03 10.89
CA ALA A 36 -22.92 30.34 11.92
C ALA A 36 -23.52 30.51 13.32
N GLY A 37 -24.41 29.60 13.73
CA GLY A 37 -25.08 29.61 15.03
C GLY A 37 -26.22 30.62 15.21
N ARG A 38 -26.54 31.44 14.20
CA ARG A 38 -27.65 32.41 14.25
C ARG A 38 -28.85 31.96 13.42
N PRO A 39 -30.10 32.13 13.89
CA PRO A 39 -31.28 31.80 13.08
C PRO A 39 -31.34 32.65 11.81
N LEU A 40 -31.73 32.05 10.68
CA LEU A 40 -31.89 32.76 9.40
C LEU A 40 -32.68 34.08 9.58
N SER A 41 -32.03 35.22 9.32
CA SER A 41 -32.58 36.57 9.51
C SER A 41 -32.63 37.36 8.19
N GLU A 42 -33.34 38.49 8.17
CA GLU A 42 -33.68 39.28 6.98
C GLU A 42 -32.48 39.75 6.12
N GLN A 43 -31.26 39.73 6.67
CA GLN A 43 -30.03 40.19 5.99
C GLN A 43 -29.37 39.10 5.12
N TYR A 44 -29.77 37.84 5.26
CA TYR A 44 -29.10 36.72 4.60
C TYR A 44 -29.94 36.18 3.43
N VAL A 45 -29.44 36.50 2.22
CA VAL A 45 -29.32 35.60 1.06
C VAL A 45 -30.30 35.80 -0.10
N ARG A 46 -29.76 36.43 -1.16
CA ARG A 46 -30.28 36.37 -2.54
C ARG A 46 -29.83 35.09 -3.29
N HIS A 47 -28.63 34.56 -3.01
CA HIS A 47 -28.06 33.36 -3.65
C HIS A 47 -27.28 32.48 -2.64
N ALA A 48 -27.42 31.16 -2.70
CA ALA A 48 -26.67 30.23 -1.84
C ALA A 48 -25.25 30.02 -2.40
N ASP A 49 -24.31 30.86 -1.99
CA ASP A 49 -22.87 30.70 -2.26
C ASP A 49 -22.23 29.67 -1.32
N GLN A 50 -20.97 29.31 -1.57
CA GLN A 50 -20.26 28.28 -0.79
C GLN A 50 -20.23 28.61 0.71
N TRP A 51 -20.05 29.88 1.06
CA TRP A 51 -20.10 30.32 2.46
C TRP A 51 -21.47 30.06 3.10
N PHE A 52 -22.57 30.34 2.40
CA PHE A 52 -23.90 30.01 2.89
C PHE A 52 -24.09 28.50 3.05
N ILE A 53 -23.64 27.72 2.06
CA ILE A 53 -23.75 26.25 2.06
C ILE A 53 -22.95 25.65 3.22
N ASP A 54 -21.71 26.07 3.44
CA ASP A 54 -20.83 25.58 4.50
C ASP A 54 -21.27 26.05 5.89
N GLY A 55 -21.78 27.29 5.99
CA GLY A 55 -22.25 27.86 7.25
C GLY A 55 -23.61 27.36 7.72
N LEU A 56 -24.40 26.72 6.83
CA LEU A 56 -25.75 26.24 7.12
C LEU A 56 -25.71 25.04 8.06
N GLN A 57 -26.45 25.10 9.17
CA GLN A 57 -26.69 23.98 10.06
C GLN A 57 -28.18 23.82 10.33
N LEU A 58 -28.66 22.59 10.48
CA LEU A 58 -30.05 22.27 10.76
C LEU A 58 -30.18 21.71 12.17
N ASP A 59 -31.30 21.98 12.83
CA ASP A 59 -31.60 21.43 14.15
C ASP A 59 -32.06 19.98 13.98
N ALA A 60 -31.27 19.02 14.48
CA ALA A 60 -31.55 17.60 14.28
C ALA A 60 -32.94 17.18 14.81
N ILE A 61 -33.45 17.84 15.86
CA ILE A 61 -34.78 17.56 16.43
C ILE A 61 -35.87 18.04 15.49
N LYS A 62 -35.75 19.28 15.00
CA LYS A 62 -36.73 19.85 14.08
C LYS A 62 -36.72 19.17 12.72
N VAL A 63 -35.55 18.70 12.27
CA VAL A 63 -35.46 17.79 11.12
C VAL A 63 -36.24 16.50 11.42
N GLY A 64 -36.02 15.85 12.55
CA GLY A 64 -36.81 14.67 12.97
C GLY A 64 -38.33 14.90 13.05
N GLN A 65 -38.75 16.07 13.51
CA GLN A 65 -40.17 16.48 13.56
C GLN A 65 -40.74 16.75 12.17
N ALA A 66 -39.97 17.39 11.29
CA ALA A 66 -40.35 17.62 9.89
C ALA A 66 -40.48 16.29 9.13
N ILE A 67 -39.59 15.33 9.39
CA ILE A 67 -39.64 13.97 8.83
C ILE A 67 -40.97 13.29 9.18
N THR A 68 -41.38 13.33 10.45
CA THR A 68 -42.64 12.72 10.93
C THR A 68 -43.90 13.48 10.48
N ALA A 69 -43.84 14.81 10.36
CA ALA A 69 -44.96 15.63 9.89
C ALA A 69 -45.20 15.56 8.36
N SER A 70 -44.18 15.22 7.56
CA SER A 70 -44.24 15.17 6.09
C SER A 70 -45.12 14.05 5.50
N ALA A 71 -45.73 13.19 6.33
CA ALA A 71 -46.53 12.04 5.89
C ALA A 71 -47.79 12.39 5.06
N GLN A 72 -48.16 13.67 4.93
CA GLN A 72 -49.39 14.13 4.28
C GLN A 72 -49.22 15.10 3.09
N ALA A 73 -48.00 15.43 2.63
CA ALA A 73 -47.80 16.40 1.53
C ALA A 73 -46.79 15.94 0.46
N HIS A 74 -47.12 16.13 -0.82
CA HIS A 74 -46.22 15.96 -1.98
C HIS A 74 -45.11 17.03 -2.01
N GLN A 75 -44.20 17.03 -1.04
CA GLN A 75 -42.98 17.84 -1.08
C GLN A 75 -41.77 16.97 -1.48
N GLN A 76 -40.78 17.59 -2.14
CA GLN A 76 -39.49 17.00 -2.48
C GLN A 76 -38.92 16.21 -1.29
N SER A 77 -38.36 15.03 -1.53
CA SER A 77 -37.96 14.13 -0.45
C SER A 77 -36.83 14.77 0.37
N VAL A 78 -37.09 15.00 1.66
CA VAL A 78 -36.10 15.45 2.66
C VAL A 78 -34.78 14.66 2.61
N PRO A 79 -34.72 13.33 2.40
CA PRO A 79 -33.43 12.63 2.28
C PRO A 79 -32.60 13.07 1.06
N HIS A 80 -33.24 13.32 -0.08
CA HIS A 80 -32.57 13.85 -1.26
C HIS A 80 -32.03 15.26 -1.00
N MET A 81 -32.82 16.09 -0.30
CA MET A 81 -32.39 17.43 0.08
C MET A 81 -31.15 17.42 0.98
N LEU A 82 -31.15 16.59 2.02
CA LEU A 82 -30.02 16.50 2.96
C LEU A 82 -28.76 15.98 2.25
N PHE A 83 -28.90 14.98 1.38
CA PHE A 83 -27.78 14.44 0.61
C PHE A 83 -27.14 15.50 -0.30
N GLU A 84 -27.94 16.24 -1.07
CA GLU A 84 -27.40 17.26 -1.99
C GLU A 84 -26.72 18.40 -1.22
N ILE A 85 -27.28 18.85 -0.09
CA ILE A 85 -26.64 19.88 0.72
C ILE A 85 -25.31 19.36 1.25
N ALA A 86 -25.25 18.13 1.77
CA ALA A 86 -24.02 17.52 2.26
C ALA A 86 -22.95 17.37 1.16
N ALA A 87 -23.34 16.94 -0.05
CA ALA A 87 -22.43 16.73 -1.17
C ALA A 87 -21.85 18.03 -1.77
N GLN A 88 -22.45 19.19 -1.47
CA GLN A 88 -22.02 20.50 -1.94
C GLN A 88 -21.20 21.27 -0.89
N ARG A 89 -20.97 20.70 0.29
CA ARG A 89 -20.20 21.33 1.37
C ARG A 89 -18.71 21.10 1.20
N SER A 90 -17.91 22.06 1.64
CA SER A 90 -16.46 21.89 1.78
C SER A 90 -16.14 20.81 2.81
N ILE A 91 -15.03 20.09 2.61
CA ILE A 91 -14.57 19.00 3.50
C ILE A 91 -14.48 19.47 4.97
N ASP A 92 -14.02 20.71 5.20
CA ASP A 92 -13.83 21.29 6.55
C ASP A 92 -15.08 22.00 7.11
N ALA A 93 -16.22 21.94 6.43
CA ALA A 93 -17.44 22.58 6.92
C ALA A 93 -17.93 21.88 8.21
N PRO A 94 -18.54 22.61 9.18
CA PRO A 94 -19.14 22.00 10.36
C PRO A 94 -20.19 20.94 9.99
N ALA A 95 -20.54 20.03 10.90
CA ALA A 95 -21.61 19.06 10.65
C ALA A 95 -22.94 19.76 10.26
N LEU A 96 -23.62 19.21 9.24
CA LEU A 96 -24.88 19.77 8.75
C LEU A 96 -26.01 19.67 9.80
N LEU A 97 -26.01 18.61 10.63
CA LEU A 97 -26.96 18.45 11.72
C LEU A 97 -26.33 18.87 13.05
N SER A 98 -26.97 19.86 13.70
CA SER A 98 -26.63 20.28 15.05
C SER A 98 -27.40 19.44 16.08
N GLU A 99 -26.66 18.71 16.93
CA GLU A 99 -27.22 17.90 18.02
C GLU A 99 -26.93 18.54 19.39
N PRO A 100 -27.89 18.52 20.33
CA PRO A 100 -27.63 18.95 21.71
C PRO A 100 -26.74 17.93 22.46
N GLU A 101 -25.86 18.42 23.33
CA GLU A 101 -24.95 17.59 24.13
C GLU A 101 -25.69 16.53 24.98
N GLY A 102 -25.16 15.31 25.03
CA GLY A 102 -25.65 14.22 25.90
C GLY A 102 -26.70 13.28 25.30
N ARG A 103 -26.89 13.26 23.97
CA ARG A 103 -27.82 12.35 23.28
C ARG A 103 -27.23 10.94 23.08
N ASP A 104 -28.11 9.93 23.07
CA ASP A 104 -27.77 8.52 22.83
C ASP A 104 -27.09 8.31 21.45
N PRO A 105 -25.84 7.81 21.41
CA PRO A 105 -25.09 7.50 20.17
C PRO A 105 -25.82 6.50 19.26
N GLN A 106 -26.80 5.77 19.77
CA GLN A 106 -27.57 4.78 18.99
C GLN A 106 -28.82 5.36 18.31
N SER A 107 -29.14 6.64 18.51
CA SER A 107 -30.34 7.25 17.91
C SER A 107 -30.25 7.37 16.38
N SER A 108 -31.37 7.16 15.66
CA SER A 108 -31.40 7.24 14.19
C SER A 108 -31.07 8.63 13.64
N LEU A 109 -31.25 9.70 14.42
CA LEU A 109 -30.83 11.06 14.04
C LEU A 109 -29.30 11.22 14.08
N HIS A 110 -28.65 10.65 15.10
CA HIS A 110 -27.19 10.63 15.19
C HIS A 110 -26.57 9.85 14.01
N LYS A 111 -27.19 8.71 13.64
CA LYS A 111 -26.78 7.92 12.46
C LYS A 111 -26.95 8.69 11.16
N LEU A 112 -28.06 9.42 11.01
CA LEU A 112 -28.29 10.29 9.84
C LEU A 112 -27.22 11.39 9.75
N GLY A 113 -26.83 11.99 10.87
CA GLY A 113 -25.74 12.96 10.94
C GLY A 113 -24.43 12.40 10.40
N ARG A 114 -24.00 11.24 10.92
CA ARG A 114 -22.75 10.58 10.46
C ARG A 114 -22.76 10.22 8.98
N LEU A 115 -23.91 9.82 8.42
CA LEU A 115 -24.04 9.54 6.99
C LEU A 115 -23.90 10.82 6.13
N LEU A 116 -24.43 11.94 6.60
CA LEU A 116 -24.29 13.23 5.91
C LEU A 116 -22.84 13.74 6.00
N ASP A 117 -22.18 13.55 7.14
CA ASP A 117 -20.77 13.85 7.29
C ASP A 117 -19.93 12.99 6.32
N ALA A 118 -20.25 11.70 6.17
CA ALA A 118 -19.58 10.83 5.20
C ALA A 118 -19.81 11.26 3.73
N VAL A 119 -20.98 11.81 3.40
CA VAL A 119 -21.24 12.39 2.07
C VAL A 119 -20.41 13.67 1.84
N GLN A 120 -20.26 14.52 2.86
CA GLN A 120 -19.41 15.72 2.79
C GLN A 120 -17.92 15.37 2.58
N GLN A 121 -17.48 14.24 3.13
CA GLN A 121 -16.10 13.74 3.00
C GLN A 121 -15.85 12.97 1.70
N LEU A 122 -16.85 12.81 0.82
CA LEU A 122 -16.73 12.02 -0.41
C LEU A 122 -15.96 12.80 -1.49
N ASP A 123 -14.79 12.30 -1.91
CA ASP A 123 -14.09 12.84 -3.07
C ASP A 123 -14.77 12.36 -4.36
N LEU A 124 -15.53 13.27 -5.00
CA LEU A 124 -16.24 13.00 -6.26
C LEU A 124 -15.30 12.96 -7.46
N ARG A 125 -14.03 13.34 -7.30
CA ARG A 125 -13.00 13.15 -8.32
C ARG A 125 -12.53 11.70 -8.22
N ALA A 126 -12.66 10.94 -9.31
CA ALA A 126 -12.08 9.59 -9.36
C ALA A 126 -10.61 9.68 -8.90
N PRO A 127 -10.13 8.77 -8.03
CA PRO A 127 -8.74 8.81 -7.58
C PRO A 127 -7.85 8.91 -8.81
N PRO A 128 -7.02 9.96 -8.92
CA PRO A 128 -6.31 10.23 -10.16
C PRO A 128 -5.39 9.05 -10.41
N LEU A 129 -5.56 8.43 -11.58
CA LEU A 129 -4.54 7.51 -12.07
C LEU A 129 -3.21 8.27 -12.13
N PRO A 130 -2.08 7.62 -11.83
CA PRO A 130 -0.76 8.24 -11.96
C PRO A 130 -0.62 8.94 -13.32
N ASP A 131 -0.09 10.17 -13.33
CA ASP A 131 0.00 11.01 -14.54
C ASP A 131 0.72 10.29 -15.68
N ILE A 132 1.76 9.54 -15.34
CA ILE A 132 2.51 8.66 -16.24
C ILE A 132 2.25 7.22 -15.81
N GLN A 133 1.56 6.49 -16.69
CA GLN A 133 1.32 5.06 -16.55
C GLN A 133 2.11 4.30 -17.60
N PRO A 134 2.41 3.02 -17.31
CA PRO A 134 2.99 2.14 -18.31
C PRO A 134 2.18 2.16 -19.61
N SER A 135 2.89 2.08 -20.74
CA SER A 135 2.30 2.15 -22.07
C SER A 135 1.25 1.07 -22.33
N TRP A 136 1.29 -0.06 -21.62
CA TRP A 136 0.28 -1.11 -21.72
C TRP A 136 -1.07 -0.77 -21.05
N VAL A 137 -1.20 0.34 -20.32
CA VAL A 137 -2.49 0.75 -19.73
C VAL A 137 -3.35 1.54 -20.73
N ASP A 138 -4.62 1.18 -20.87
CA ASP A 138 -5.62 2.02 -21.54
C ASP A 138 -6.11 3.12 -20.58
N LYS A 139 -5.52 4.31 -20.71
CA LYS A 139 -5.81 5.46 -19.83
C LYS A 139 -7.27 5.92 -19.91
N ALA A 140 -7.88 5.88 -21.10
CA ALA A 140 -9.23 6.40 -21.31
C ALA A 140 -10.27 5.48 -20.66
N LYS A 141 -10.18 4.17 -20.93
CA LYS A 141 -11.06 3.17 -20.31
C LYS A 141 -10.84 3.11 -18.80
N SER A 142 -9.59 3.19 -18.34
CA SER A 142 -9.27 3.15 -16.91
C SER A 142 -9.89 4.33 -16.14
N ARG A 143 -9.80 5.56 -16.67
CA ARG A 143 -10.44 6.73 -16.04
C ARG A 143 -11.96 6.58 -15.94
N SER A 144 -12.58 6.03 -16.98
CA SER A 144 -14.02 5.73 -16.96
C SER A 144 -14.36 4.70 -15.88
N MET A 145 -13.58 3.61 -15.77
CA MET A 145 -13.83 2.54 -14.80
C MET A 145 -13.63 2.98 -13.35
N THR A 146 -12.59 3.75 -13.05
CA THR A 146 -12.34 4.23 -11.68
C THR A 146 -13.39 5.23 -11.21
N SER A 147 -13.94 6.04 -12.13
CA SER A 147 -15.05 6.96 -11.82
C SER A 147 -16.36 6.25 -11.45
N ALA A 148 -16.61 5.06 -12.03
CA ALA A 148 -17.79 4.27 -11.71
C ALA A 148 -17.77 3.78 -10.25
N GLY A 149 -16.58 3.46 -9.70
CA GLY A 149 -16.42 3.04 -8.31
C GLY A 149 -16.83 4.12 -7.29
N VAL A 150 -16.47 5.38 -7.54
CA VAL A 150 -16.90 6.53 -6.72
C VAL A 150 -18.42 6.71 -6.77
N GLY A 151 -19.02 6.49 -7.94
CA GLY A 151 -20.48 6.53 -8.10
C GLY A 151 -21.23 5.50 -7.25
N MET A 152 -20.65 4.31 -7.06
CA MET A 152 -21.23 3.27 -6.19
C MET A 152 -21.16 3.64 -4.71
N GLN A 153 -20.08 4.29 -4.26
CA GLN A 153 -19.97 4.80 -2.88
C GLN A 153 -21.02 5.89 -2.61
N ALA A 154 -21.17 6.85 -3.54
CA ALA A 154 -22.19 7.89 -3.47
C ALA A 154 -23.61 7.30 -3.39
N TYR A 155 -23.90 6.30 -4.23
CA TYR A 155 -25.19 5.61 -4.24
C TYR A 155 -25.45 4.87 -2.92
N GLY A 156 -24.44 4.19 -2.36
CA GLY A 156 -24.52 3.49 -1.08
C GLY A 156 -24.84 4.42 0.09
N LEU A 157 -24.19 5.59 0.15
CA LEU A 157 -24.47 6.62 1.16
C LEU A 157 -25.88 7.21 1.01
N TYR A 158 -26.32 7.48 -0.23
CA TYR A 158 -27.68 7.93 -0.52
C TYR A 158 -28.74 6.92 -0.06
N CYS A 159 -28.50 5.62 -0.30
CA CYS A 159 -29.35 4.54 0.17
C CYS A 159 -29.40 4.48 1.71
N GLY A 160 -28.26 4.63 2.39
CA GLY A 160 -28.17 4.69 3.85
C GLY A 160 -28.98 5.85 4.45
N ILE A 161 -28.88 7.04 3.86
CA ILE A 161 -29.64 8.23 4.28
C ILE A 161 -31.15 8.00 4.12
N THR A 162 -31.56 7.45 2.97
CA THR A 162 -32.98 7.19 2.69
C THR A 162 -33.55 6.10 3.61
N GLY A 163 -32.78 5.03 3.88
CA GLY A 163 -33.19 3.98 4.82
C GLY A 163 -33.32 4.47 6.27
N THR A 164 -32.37 5.32 6.71
CA THR A 164 -32.43 5.93 8.06
C THR A 164 -33.63 6.87 8.20
N PHE A 165 -33.94 7.62 7.14
CA PHE A 165 -35.13 8.46 7.07
C PHE A 165 -36.43 7.66 7.18
N GLU A 166 -36.55 6.51 6.51
CA GLU A 166 -37.73 5.65 6.61
C GLU A 166 -37.93 5.05 8.01
N ALA A 167 -36.84 4.63 8.65
CA ALA A 167 -36.88 4.13 10.03
C ALA A 167 -37.38 5.21 11.00
N LEU A 168 -36.93 6.45 10.84
CA LEU A 168 -37.41 7.62 11.59
C LEU A 168 -38.91 7.87 11.37
N LYS A 169 -39.42 7.70 10.14
CA LYS A 169 -40.84 7.89 9.81
C LYS A 169 -41.75 6.84 10.46
N LYS A 170 -41.31 5.60 10.58
CA LYS A 170 -42.13 4.48 11.09
C LYS A 170 -42.17 4.40 12.62
N GLY A 171 -41.33 5.15 13.34
CA GLY A 171 -41.30 5.15 14.81
C GLY A 171 -40.84 3.82 15.43
N ASP A 172 -40.27 2.92 14.63
CA ASP A 172 -39.90 1.58 15.05
C ASP A 172 -38.55 1.59 15.79
N ARG A 173 -38.58 1.33 17.09
CA ARG A 173 -37.39 1.32 17.96
C ARG A 173 -36.57 0.05 17.83
N ALA A 174 -37.12 -1.05 17.30
CA ALA A 174 -36.43 -2.33 17.15
C ALA A 174 -35.70 -2.44 15.80
N GLU A 175 -36.24 -1.85 14.72
CA GLU A 175 -35.56 -1.72 13.42
C GLU A 175 -34.48 -0.61 13.43
N ALA A 176 -34.49 0.30 14.42
CA ALA A 176 -33.51 1.39 14.57
C ALA A 176 -32.17 0.96 15.19
N ALA A 177 -32.07 -0.22 15.84
CA ALA A 177 -30.87 -0.74 16.49
C ALA A 177 -29.92 -1.45 15.49
N ILE A 178 -29.59 -0.77 14.39
CA ILE A 178 -28.64 -1.24 13.37
C ILE A 178 -27.25 -0.70 13.74
N ASN A 179 -26.30 -1.57 14.05
CA ASN A 179 -24.89 -1.20 14.27
C ASN A 179 -24.28 -0.76 12.94
N VAL A 180 -24.26 0.55 12.68
CA VAL A 180 -23.54 1.21 11.57
C VAL A 180 -22.04 1.33 11.93
N GLY A 181 -21.44 0.23 12.40
CA GLY A 181 -20.01 0.17 12.72
C GLY A 181 -19.11 0.18 11.48
N GLY A 182 -19.67 0.07 10.27
CA GLY A 182 -18.92 0.07 9.01
C GLY A 182 -18.73 1.45 8.37
N ILE A 183 -19.69 2.36 8.45
CA ILE A 183 -19.67 3.54 7.55
C ILE A 183 -18.65 4.63 8.00
N VAL A 184 -17.92 4.44 9.11
CA VAL A 184 -16.91 5.39 9.59
C VAL A 184 -15.61 4.70 10.03
N ALA A 185 -15.14 3.71 9.26
CA ALA A 185 -13.70 3.40 9.25
C ALA A 185 -13.05 4.40 8.28
N GLU A 186 -12.18 5.27 8.80
CA GLU A 186 -11.63 6.44 8.09
C GLU A 186 -11.06 6.14 6.70
N VAL A 187 -11.50 6.97 5.74
CA VAL A 187 -10.73 7.60 4.65
C VAL A 187 -9.54 6.78 4.13
N GLY A 188 -9.82 5.88 3.18
CA GLY A 188 -8.80 5.26 2.33
C GLY A 188 -8.86 3.74 2.18
N SER A 189 -9.80 3.02 2.80
CA SER A 189 -9.89 1.56 2.65
C SER A 189 -11.32 1.04 2.66
N VAL A 190 -11.61 0.10 1.73
CA VAL A 190 -12.87 -0.65 1.61
C VAL A 190 -12.98 -1.68 2.74
N THR A 191 -12.91 -1.26 4.00
CA THR A 191 -12.94 -2.16 5.16
C THR A 191 -14.12 -1.85 6.06
N ALA A 192 -15.32 -2.20 5.57
CA ALA A 192 -16.59 -1.89 6.24
C ALA A 192 -17.81 -2.71 5.77
N GLU A 193 -17.67 -3.99 5.41
CA GLU A 193 -18.80 -4.72 4.79
C GLU A 193 -19.85 -5.30 5.76
N LEU A 194 -19.68 -5.22 7.08
CA LEU A 194 -20.66 -5.77 8.04
C LEU A 194 -21.98 -4.95 8.15
N GLY A 195 -22.11 -3.82 7.45
CA GLY A 195 -23.32 -2.99 7.41
C GLY A 195 -24.23 -3.20 6.19
N LEU A 196 -23.75 -3.85 5.13
CA LEU A 196 -24.42 -3.88 3.81
C LEU A 196 -25.69 -4.75 3.76
N ALA A 197 -25.74 -5.83 4.56
CA ALA A 197 -26.83 -6.82 4.51
C ALA A 197 -28.22 -6.24 4.85
N LYS A 198 -28.30 -5.20 5.70
CA LYS A 198 -29.58 -4.57 6.09
C LYS A 198 -29.89 -3.28 5.33
N THR A 199 -28.90 -2.57 4.80
CA THR A 199 -29.08 -1.47 3.82
C THR A 199 -29.68 -2.00 2.51
N ALA A 200 -29.30 -3.22 2.12
CA ALA A 200 -29.95 -3.97 1.05
C ALA A 200 -31.47 -4.16 1.32
N GLN A 201 -31.88 -4.43 2.55
CA GLN A 201 -33.29 -4.66 2.91
C GLN A 201 -34.19 -3.43 2.71
N ALA A 202 -33.65 -2.22 2.88
CA ALA A 202 -34.34 -0.96 2.57
C ALA A 202 -34.38 -0.67 1.05
N MET A 203 -33.26 -0.91 0.34
CA MET A 203 -33.23 -0.85 -1.13
C MET A 203 -34.23 -1.81 -1.80
N ILE A 204 -34.41 -3.00 -1.22
CA ILE A 204 -35.31 -4.05 -1.69
C ILE A 204 -36.78 -3.66 -1.56
N ARG A 205 -37.17 -2.93 -0.51
CA ARG A 205 -38.58 -2.54 -0.27
C ARG A 205 -39.01 -1.31 -1.08
N HIS A 206 -38.07 -0.44 -1.51
CA HIS A 206 -38.37 0.86 -2.13
C HIS A 206 -37.49 1.22 -3.37
N GLY A 207 -36.82 0.26 -3.99
CA GLY A 207 -35.72 0.46 -4.97
C GLY A 207 -35.98 1.41 -6.13
N GLY A 208 -37.18 1.42 -6.71
CA GLY A 208 -37.54 2.35 -7.80
C GLY A 208 -37.59 3.83 -7.35
N LEU A 209 -37.97 4.10 -6.10
CA LEU A 209 -38.03 5.46 -5.54
C LEU A 209 -36.63 5.96 -5.14
N VAL A 210 -35.81 5.08 -4.56
CA VAL A 210 -34.43 5.43 -4.15
C VAL A 210 -33.55 5.70 -5.37
N PHE A 211 -33.63 4.86 -6.40
CA PHE A 211 -32.89 5.05 -7.64
C PHE A 211 -33.27 6.35 -8.37
N ASN A 212 -34.57 6.62 -8.53
CA ASN A 212 -35.04 7.85 -9.15
C ASN A 212 -34.68 9.11 -8.34
N GLY A 213 -34.63 8.98 -7.01
CA GLY A 213 -34.17 10.07 -6.14
C GLY A 213 -32.67 10.33 -6.25
N PHE A 214 -31.84 9.28 -6.35
CA PHE A 214 -30.40 9.43 -6.53
C PHE A 214 -30.07 9.99 -7.91
N SER A 215 -30.68 9.46 -8.98
CA SER A 215 -30.43 9.93 -10.37
C SER A 215 -30.79 11.40 -10.60
N ALA A 216 -31.60 11.99 -9.73
CA ALA A 216 -31.93 13.41 -9.73
C ALA A 216 -30.84 14.32 -9.10
N THR A 217 -29.90 13.77 -8.31
CA THR A 217 -28.85 14.53 -7.59
C THR A 217 -27.80 15.11 -8.53
N SER A 218 -27.12 16.19 -8.12
CA SER A 218 -25.98 16.74 -8.88
C SER A 218 -24.85 15.71 -9.02
N VAL A 219 -24.63 14.90 -7.98
CA VAL A 219 -23.62 13.83 -7.96
C VAL A 219 -23.90 12.80 -9.05
N ALA A 220 -25.11 12.24 -9.10
CA ALA A 220 -25.49 11.26 -10.11
C ALA A 220 -25.48 11.83 -11.53
N LYS A 221 -25.90 13.10 -11.72
CA LYS A 221 -25.83 13.78 -13.02
C LYS A 221 -24.39 14.05 -13.46
N GLY A 222 -23.49 14.38 -12.53
CA GLY A 222 -22.05 14.52 -12.79
C GLY A 222 -21.44 13.20 -13.26
N LEU A 223 -21.76 12.09 -12.57
CA LEU A 223 -21.33 10.74 -12.91
C LEU A 223 -21.94 10.22 -14.23
N ALA A 224 -23.20 10.56 -14.52
CA ALA A 224 -23.87 10.18 -15.77
C ALA A 224 -23.27 10.87 -17.01
N ARG A 225 -22.65 12.05 -16.85
CA ARG A 225 -21.93 12.73 -17.93
C ARG A 225 -20.56 12.11 -18.22
N SER A 226 -20.03 11.28 -17.33
CA SER A 226 -18.71 10.65 -17.45
C SER A 226 -18.70 9.19 -17.92
N ALA A 227 -19.84 8.45 -17.96
CA ALA A 227 -19.88 7.08 -18.50
C ALA A 227 -21.29 6.56 -18.87
N GLY A 228 -21.40 5.83 -20.00
CA GLY A 228 -22.63 5.23 -20.55
C GLY A 228 -22.93 3.77 -20.14
N LEU A 229 -22.42 3.29 -19.00
CA LEU A 229 -22.54 1.88 -18.58
C LEU A 229 -22.99 1.71 -17.12
N LEU A 230 -24.06 2.37 -16.70
CA LEU A 230 -24.62 2.20 -15.34
C LEU A 230 -25.61 1.03 -15.21
N GLY A 231 -25.97 0.34 -16.30
CA GLY A 231 -27.10 -0.59 -16.33
C GLY A 231 -26.97 -1.89 -15.50
N SER A 232 -25.76 -2.42 -15.32
CA SER A 232 -25.56 -3.76 -14.73
C SER A 232 -25.45 -3.75 -13.19
N ALA A 233 -24.71 -2.81 -12.62
CA ALA A 233 -24.52 -2.73 -11.16
C ALA A 233 -25.79 -2.29 -10.40
N LEU A 234 -26.73 -1.62 -11.06
CA LEU A 234 -27.97 -1.13 -10.43
C LEU A 234 -29.03 -2.23 -10.21
N THR A 235 -28.81 -3.44 -10.73
CA THR A 235 -29.74 -4.58 -10.59
C THR A 235 -29.49 -5.45 -9.35
N LEU A 236 -28.34 -5.29 -8.70
CA LEU A 236 -27.87 -6.04 -7.52
C LEU A 236 -28.87 -6.20 -6.35
N PRO A 237 -29.61 -5.15 -5.93
CA PRO A 237 -30.53 -5.30 -4.80
C PRO A 237 -31.71 -6.21 -5.14
N PHE A 238 -32.08 -6.29 -6.42
CA PHE A 238 -33.21 -7.11 -6.88
C PHE A 238 -32.86 -8.60 -6.92
N ASP A 239 -31.59 -8.93 -7.13
CA ASP A 239 -31.07 -10.29 -7.14
C ASP A 239 -30.90 -10.88 -5.73
N LEU A 240 -30.36 -10.10 -4.77
CA LEU A 240 -30.22 -10.52 -3.37
C LEU A 240 -31.58 -10.74 -2.66
N TYR A 241 -32.63 -10.02 -3.10
CA TYR A 241 -34.00 -10.20 -2.61
C TYR A 241 -34.55 -11.60 -2.91
N ASN A 242 -34.36 -12.07 -4.14
CA ASN A 242 -34.80 -13.40 -4.55
C ASN A 242 -34.05 -14.50 -3.80
N ALA A 243 -32.77 -14.26 -3.44
CA ALA A 243 -31.96 -15.19 -2.65
C ALA A 243 -32.48 -15.34 -1.21
N ILE A 244 -32.70 -14.21 -0.51
CA ILE A 244 -33.12 -14.21 0.91
C ILE A 244 -34.56 -14.70 1.08
N ARG A 245 -35.46 -14.38 0.14
CA ARG A 245 -36.83 -14.92 0.13
C ARG A 245 -36.81 -16.45 -0.03
N SER A 246 -35.98 -16.95 -0.93
CA SER A 246 -35.84 -18.38 -1.17
C SER A 246 -35.20 -19.12 0.02
N PHE A 247 -34.27 -18.51 0.78
CA PHE A 247 -33.75 -19.11 2.02
C PHE A 247 -34.78 -19.20 3.16
N ASN A 248 -35.64 -18.18 3.32
CA ASN A 248 -36.71 -18.20 4.33
C ASN A 248 -37.83 -19.19 3.97
N ASP A 249 -38.16 -19.31 2.69
CA ASP A 249 -39.13 -20.29 2.18
C ASP A 249 -38.55 -21.73 2.27
N ALA A 250 -37.22 -21.91 2.13
CA ALA A 250 -36.53 -23.20 2.33
C ALA A 250 -36.50 -23.66 3.79
N ALA A 251 -36.25 -22.74 4.74
CA ALA A 251 -36.24 -23.05 6.18
C ALA A 251 -37.62 -23.41 6.74
N ALA A 252 -38.70 -23.02 6.05
CA ALA A 252 -40.08 -23.32 6.41
C ALA A 252 -40.68 -24.53 5.65
N ALA A 253 -39.98 -25.09 4.67
CA ALA A 253 -40.41 -26.22 3.84
C ALA A 253 -39.66 -27.52 4.21
N GLN A 254 -40.22 -28.68 3.87
CA GLN A 254 -39.56 -29.98 4.06
C GLN A 254 -39.52 -30.79 2.75
N GLY A 255 -38.42 -31.51 2.50
CA GLY A 255 -38.25 -32.34 1.31
C GLY A 255 -37.95 -31.55 0.04
N LYS A 256 -38.42 -32.02 -1.13
CA LYS A 256 -38.08 -31.47 -2.46
C LYS A 256 -38.38 -29.97 -2.63
N GLN A 257 -39.39 -29.43 -1.95
CA GLN A 257 -39.67 -27.99 -1.96
C GLN A 257 -38.58 -27.16 -1.27
N ALA A 258 -37.98 -27.65 -0.18
CA ALA A 258 -36.84 -26.97 0.45
C ALA A 258 -35.60 -26.97 -0.47
N GLN A 259 -35.37 -28.06 -1.21
CA GLN A 259 -34.30 -28.16 -2.21
C GLN A 259 -34.50 -27.19 -3.38
N ASP A 260 -35.70 -27.08 -3.95
CA ASP A 260 -35.99 -26.11 -5.03
C ASP A 260 -35.82 -24.66 -4.55
N HIS A 261 -36.16 -24.38 -3.29
CA HIS A 261 -35.94 -23.07 -2.66
C HIS A 261 -34.44 -22.81 -2.34
N TYR A 262 -33.65 -23.82 -1.96
CA TYR A 262 -32.19 -23.67 -1.83
C TYR A 262 -31.49 -23.46 -3.19
N VAL A 263 -31.96 -24.10 -4.27
CA VAL A 263 -31.44 -23.92 -5.63
C VAL A 263 -31.80 -22.54 -6.20
N SER A 264 -33.03 -22.05 -5.98
CA SER A 264 -33.39 -20.66 -6.31
C SER A 264 -32.66 -19.62 -5.45
N ALA A 265 -32.33 -19.96 -4.20
CA ALA A 265 -31.53 -19.11 -3.33
C ALA A 265 -30.06 -19.01 -3.81
N ALA A 266 -29.49 -20.13 -4.25
CA ALA A 266 -28.15 -20.21 -4.82
C ALA A 266 -28.04 -19.50 -6.18
N LEU A 267 -29.01 -19.69 -7.08
CA LEU A 267 -29.06 -19.02 -8.39
C LEU A 267 -29.22 -17.50 -8.29
N SER A 268 -29.89 -17.01 -7.25
CA SER A 268 -30.06 -15.57 -6.98
C SER A 268 -28.83 -14.96 -6.28
N LEU A 269 -28.01 -15.78 -5.63
CA LEU A 269 -26.70 -15.38 -5.09
C LEU A 269 -25.64 -15.29 -6.21
N THR A 270 -25.85 -15.98 -7.34
CA THR A 270 -24.98 -15.93 -8.52
C THR A 270 -24.95 -14.55 -9.18
N SER A 271 -26.05 -13.80 -9.16
CA SER A 271 -26.10 -12.42 -9.67
C SER A 271 -25.63 -11.36 -8.64
N ALA A 272 -25.71 -11.64 -7.32
CA ALA A 272 -25.07 -10.82 -6.28
C ALA A 272 -23.55 -11.06 -6.14
N GLY A 273 -23.08 -12.24 -6.55
CA GLY A 273 -21.68 -12.64 -6.51
C GLY A 273 -20.76 -11.89 -7.48
N LEU A 274 -21.30 -11.06 -8.37
CA LEU A 274 -20.49 -10.22 -9.26
C LEU A 274 -20.02 -8.91 -8.60
N SER A 275 -20.55 -8.56 -7.42
CA SER A 275 -20.25 -7.27 -6.77
C SER A 275 -19.53 -7.40 -5.43
N LEU A 276 -19.63 -8.56 -4.77
CA LEU A 276 -18.64 -8.93 -3.77
C LEU A 276 -17.26 -9.11 -4.42
N ALA A 277 -17.17 -9.57 -5.68
CA ALA A 277 -15.91 -9.64 -6.41
C ALA A 277 -15.21 -8.29 -6.64
N LEU A 278 -15.95 -7.16 -6.57
CA LEU A 278 -15.40 -5.80 -6.63
C LEU A 278 -15.17 -5.18 -5.24
N GLY A 279 -15.70 -5.79 -4.17
CA GLY A 279 -15.45 -5.45 -2.77
C GLY A 279 -14.33 -6.26 -2.11
N THR A 280 -14.02 -7.45 -2.62
CA THR A 280 -13.01 -8.39 -2.08
C THR A 280 -11.56 -8.03 -2.44
N GLY A 281 -11.25 -6.74 -2.63
CA GLY A 281 -9.86 -6.25 -2.71
C GLY A 281 -9.26 -5.94 -1.34
N ALA A 282 -10.08 -5.91 -0.30
CA ALA A 282 -9.70 -5.40 1.01
C ALA A 282 -9.39 -6.48 2.08
N LEU A 283 -9.41 -7.78 1.74
CA LEU A 283 -9.07 -8.84 2.69
C LEU A 283 -7.68 -9.47 2.50
N ALA A 284 -6.90 -9.05 1.50
CA ALA A 284 -5.53 -9.53 1.29
C ALA A 284 -4.48 -8.87 2.22
N GLY A 285 -4.93 -8.18 3.28
CA GLY A 285 -4.09 -7.42 4.21
C GLY A 285 -4.00 -8.02 5.62
N PHE A 286 -3.94 -9.35 5.76
CA PHE A 286 -3.51 -10.00 7.00
C PHE A 286 -2.61 -11.19 6.68
N GLY A 287 -1.33 -10.90 6.46
CA GLY A 287 -0.28 -11.89 6.65
C GLY A 287 -0.07 -12.11 8.15
N ALA A 288 -0.45 -13.29 8.63
CA ALA A 288 -0.16 -13.91 9.93
C ALA A 288 -1.09 -13.62 11.14
N ALA A 289 -1.59 -14.75 11.72
CA ALA A 289 -2.19 -15.01 13.05
C ALA A 289 -3.72 -15.25 13.13
N GLY A 290 -4.11 -16.45 13.63
CA GLY A 290 -5.48 -16.84 14.04
C GLY A 290 -5.76 -16.65 15.55
N PRO A 291 -6.81 -17.23 16.16
CA PRO A 291 -8.14 -16.61 16.30
C PRO A 291 -8.80 -16.60 17.74
N VAL A 292 -9.79 -15.69 17.94
CA VAL A 292 -11.00 -15.74 18.84
C VAL A 292 -10.97 -15.22 20.31
N GLY A 293 -11.90 -14.29 20.67
CA GLY A 293 -12.67 -14.28 21.94
C GLY A 293 -13.43 -12.96 22.29
N ILE A 294 -14.52 -12.89 23.10
CA ILE A 294 -15.38 -13.82 23.84
C ILE A 294 -16.55 -13.02 24.50
N VAL A 295 -17.68 -13.67 24.79
CA VAL A 295 -18.46 -13.52 26.05
C VAL A 295 -18.68 -14.96 26.53
N ALA A 296 -18.33 -15.45 27.72
CA ALA A 296 -17.69 -14.94 28.94
C ALA A 296 -17.07 -16.17 29.67
N GLY A 297 -16.13 -16.12 30.61
CA GLY A 297 -15.86 -15.08 31.60
C GLY A 297 -16.85 -15.17 32.76
N MET A 298 -16.44 -15.80 33.88
CA MET A 298 -17.18 -15.90 35.15
C MET A 298 -18.33 -16.91 35.10
N VAL A 299 -18.36 -18.01 35.84
CA VAL A 299 -18.18 -18.13 37.29
C VAL A 299 -17.59 -19.54 37.50
N LEU A 300 -16.38 -19.73 38.01
CA LEU A 300 -16.09 -19.98 39.42
C LEU A 300 -14.59 -20.32 39.43
N ILE A 301 -13.68 -19.40 39.74
CA ILE A 301 -13.16 -19.25 41.11
C ILE A 301 -13.85 -20.22 42.08
N LEU A 302 -13.18 -21.29 42.49
CA LEU A 302 -13.10 -21.72 43.89
C LEU A 302 -12.28 -23.01 43.97
N GLY A 303 -11.40 -23.11 44.96
CA GLY A 303 -10.51 -24.25 45.13
C GLY A 303 -9.18 -23.97 44.46
N ALA A 304 -8.54 -22.87 44.85
CA ALA A 304 -7.58 -22.95 45.92
C ALA A 304 -6.42 -23.90 45.51
N ARG A 305 -5.20 -23.37 45.40
CA ARG A 305 -4.34 -23.37 46.60
C ARG A 305 -4.38 -24.77 47.20
N ILE A 306 -3.32 -25.53 47.10
CA ILE A 306 -2.31 -25.49 48.16
C ILE A 306 -1.31 -26.60 47.84
N TYR A 307 -0.10 -26.39 48.32
CA TYR A 307 1.05 -27.30 48.29
C TYR A 307 1.81 -27.28 46.96
N GLY A 308 2.95 -26.63 46.87
CA GLY A 308 4.05 -26.74 47.82
C GLY A 308 4.98 -27.81 47.27
N ALA A 309 6.04 -27.44 46.56
CA ALA A 309 7.25 -26.97 47.23
C ALA A 309 7.68 -27.96 48.33
N ALA A 310 8.14 -29.13 47.89
CA ALA A 310 9.14 -29.98 48.55
C ALA A 310 9.53 -31.05 47.51
N ARG A 311 10.80 -31.34 47.17
CA ARG A 311 12.08 -30.80 47.61
C ARG A 311 13.12 -31.45 46.68
N GLN A 312 14.00 -30.63 46.13
CA GLN A 312 15.17 -31.03 45.37
C GLN A 312 16.22 -31.61 46.34
N VAL A 313 16.51 -32.91 46.22
CA VAL A 313 17.63 -33.72 46.81
C VAL A 313 17.41 -35.24 46.57
N ASP A 314 16.29 -35.68 45.97
CA ASP A 314 16.20 -37.06 45.44
C ASP A 314 16.77 -37.20 44.01
N ASP A 315 17.26 -36.10 43.40
CA ASP A 315 17.77 -35.94 42.01
C ASP A 315 18.88 -36.92 41.54
N ILE A 316 19.30 -37.88 42.38
CA ILE A 316 20.24 -38.97 42.03
C ILE A 316 19.59 -40.36 42.21
N ASP A 317 18.45 -40.47 42.89
CA ASP A 317 17.56 -41.65 42.91
C ASP A 317 16.59 -41.67 41.70
N ASP A 318 16.40 -40.53 41.01
CA ASP A 318 15.39 -40.33 39.95
C ASP A 318 15.64 -41.06 38.61
N TYR A 319 16.87 -41.49 38.32
CA TYR A 319 17.21 -42.05 37.00
C TYR A 319 17.50 -43.57 36.96
N ILE A 320 17.80 -44.21 38.10
CA ILE A 320 18.05 -45.66 38.20
C ILE A 320 17.79 -46.22 39.63
N GLU A 321 16.87 -47.19 39.79
CA GLU A 321 16.74 -47.95 41.05
C GLU A 321 18.00 -48.83 41.28
N LEU A 322 18.69 -48.60 42.40
CA LEU A 322 19.87 -49.36 42.85
C LEU A 322 19.46 -50.41 43.91
N SER A 323 19.96 -51.66 43.80
CA SER A 323 19.72 -52.68 44.82
C SER A 323 20.42 -52.35 46.15
N LEU A 324 19.95 -52.93 47.27
CA LEU A 324 20.48 -52.70 48.63
C LEU A 324 22.01 -52.94 48.76
N GLY A 325 22.59 -53.82 47.93
CA GLY A 325 24.03 -54.05 47.86
C GLY A 325 24.80 -53.06 46.98
N GLU A 326 24.15 -52.48 45.95
CA GLU A 326 24.72 -51.46 45.06
C GLU A 326 24.70 -50.07 45.70
N ARG A 327 23.67 -49.73 46.49
CA ARG A 327 23.63 -48.48 47.28
C ARG A 327 24.79 -48.37 48.28
N TRP A 328 25.14 -49.46 48.96
CA TRP A 328 26.22 -49.47 49.96
C TRP A 328 27.61 -49.43 49.30
N ARG A 329 27.77 -50.03 48.11
CA ARG A 329 29.04 -50.07 47.37
C ARG A 329 29.27 -48.83 46.51
N SER A 330 28.23 -48.26 45.89
CA SER A 330 28.30 -46.98 45.15
C SER A 330 28.42 -45.79 46.09
N GLY A 331 27.77 -45.83 47.26
CA GLY A 331 28.01 -44.88 48.36
C GLY A 331 29.43 -44.97 48.91
N TRP A 332 29.99 -46.18 49.03
CA TRP A 332 31.39 -46.41 49.44
C TRP A 332 32.42 -46.02 48.35
N GLN A 333 32.11 -46.22 47.06
CA GLN A 333 32.98 -45.85 45.94
C GLN A 333 32.97 -44.35 45.63
N ALA A 334 31.82 -43.68 45.76
CA ALA A 334 31.70 -42.22 45.70
C ALA A 334 32.38 -41.53 46.90
N PHE A 335 32.37 -42.16 48.08
CA PHE A 335 33.10 -41.69 49.27
C PHE A 335 34.63 -41.82 49.14
N TRP A 336 35.13 -42.78 48.35
CA TRP A 336 36.58 -43.02 48.15
C TRP A 336 37.11 -42.60 46.76
N GLY A 337 36.33 -41.90 45.94
CA GLY A 337 36.75 -41.40 44.63
C GLY A 337 37.12 -42.49 43.61
N MET A 338 36.52 -43.67 43.73
CA MET A 338 36.75 -44.80 42.82
C MET A 338 35.74 -44.76 41.65
N SER A 339 36.16 -45.19 40.46
CA SER A 339 35.27 -45.22 39.28
C SER A 339 34.14 -46.25 39.43
N LEU A 340 32.93 -45.84 39.03
CA LEU A 340 31.71 -46.65 39.05
C LEU A 340 31.76 -47.80 38.02
N ASP A 341 31.04 -48.88 38.31
CA ASP A 341 31.01 -50.11 37.51
C ASP A 341 30.40 -49.89 36.11
N GLN A 342 30.93 -50.58 35.09
CA GLN A 342 30.57 -50.32 33.67
C GLN A 342 29.08 -50.58 33.37
N GLY A 343 28.45 -51.54 34.05
CA GLY A 343 27.02 -51.80 33.94
C GLY A 343 26.12 -50.73 34.58
N ILE A 344 26.64 -49.97 35.56
CA ILE A 344 25.97 -48.80 36.14
C ILE A 344 26.16 -47.59 35.20
N LEU A 345 27.34 -47.44 34.59
CA LEU A 345 27.62 -46.39 33.60
C LEU A 345 26.82 -46.56 32.31
N ASP A 346 26.64 -47.77 31.78
CA ASP A 346 25.85 -48.02 30.57
C ASP A 346 24.34 -47.81 30.83
N ARG A 347 23.82 -48.26 32.00
CA ARG A 347 22.44 -47.97 32.44
C ARG A 347 22.22 -46.48 32.69
N TYR A 348 23.19 -45.80 33.30
CA TYR A 348 23.18 -44.35 33.50
C TYR A 348 23.27 -43.59 32.17
N GLN A 349 24.08 -44.02 31.21
CA GLN A 349 24.17 -43.39 29.87
C GLN A 349 22.88 -43.54 29.07
N ILE A 350 22.24 -44.72 29.08
CA ILE A 350 20.92 -44.91 28.48
C ILE A 350 19.87 -44.07 29.21
N ALA A 351 19.84 -44.08 30.54
CA ALA A 351 18.87 -43.32 31.33
C ALA A 351 19.05 -41.80 31.14
N VAL A 352 20.28 -41.28 31.16
CA VAL A 352 20.60 -39.87 30.94
C VAL A 352 20.36 -39.44 29.50
N ALA A 353 20.70 -40.26 28.51
CA ALA A 353 20.37 -39.94 27.13
C ALA A 353 18.86 -39.94 26.92
N THR A 354 18.14 -40.88 27.54
CA THR A 354 16.67 -40.97 27.46
C THR A 354 16.05 -39.76 28.11
N ASP A 355 16.49 -39.41 29.32
CA ASP A 355 16.01 -38.24 30.04
C ASP A 355 16.37 -36.92 29.35
N ASN A 356 17.59 -36.76 28.82
CA ASN A 356 17.97 -35.59 28.04
C ASN A 356 17.09 -35.46 26.78
N GLN A 357 16.75 -36.58 26.15
CA GLN A 357 15.87 -36.59 24.99
C GLN A 357 14.42 -36.23 25.37
N VAL A 358 13.88 -36.82 26.45
CA VAL A 358 12.56 -36.46 27.01
C VAL A 358 12.55 -34.98 27.40
N SER A 359 13.51 -34.52 28.18
CA SER A 359 13.66 -33.13 28.62
C SER A 359 13.83 -32.16 27.45
N ALA A 360 14.57 -32.54 26.40
CA ALA A 360 14.71 -31.71 25.20
C ALA A 360 13.39 -31.61 24.43
N GLN A 361 12.65 -32.71 24.30
CA GLN A 361 11.33 -32.74 23.68
C GLN A 361 10.31 -31.96 24.50
N GLU A 362 10.28 -32.13 25.82
CA GLU A 362 9.40 -31.38 26.72
C GLU A 362 9.74 -29.88 26.71
N LYS A 363 11.01 -29.52 26.70
CA LYS A 363 11.45 -28.12 26.60
C LYS A 363 11.09 -27.51 25.25
N ALA A 364 11.24 -28.26 24.16
CA ALA A 364 10.82 -27.83 22.83
C ALA A 364 9.29 -27.67 22.78
N ALA A 365 8.54 -28.63 23.31
CA ALA A 365 7.08 -28.58 23.37
C ALA A 365 6.59 -27.42 24.25
N ARG A 366 7.19 -27.19 25.42
CA ARG A 366 6.94 -26.02 26.28
C ARG A 366 7.26 -24.72 25.56
N ALA A 367 8.41 -24.62 24.91
CA ALA A 367 8.79 -23.42 24.16
C ALA A 367 7.79 -23.10 23.03
N LEU A 368 7.24 -24.12 22.38
CA LEU A 368 6.17 -23.96 21.39
C LEU A 368 4.84 -23.56 22.05
N LEU A 369 4.41 -24.24 23.12
CA LEU A 369 3.14 -23.98 23.83
C LEU A 369 3.11 -22.67 24.62
N ASP A 370 4.27 -22.14 25.00
CA ASP A 370 4.39 -20.84 25.68
C ASP A 370 4.76 -19.72 24.70
N GLY A 371 5.14 -20.06 23.47
CA GLY A 371 5.58 -19.16 22.40
C GLY A 371 4.69 -19.25 21.16
N GLU A 372 5.23 -19.77 20.06
CA GLU A 372 4.64 -19.71 18.72
C GLU A 372 3.25 -20.37 18.60
N LEU A 373 3.01 -21.46 19.35
CA LEU A 373 1.76 -22.22 19.32
C LEU A 373 0.85 -21.93 20.52
N LYS A 374 1.19 -20.93 21.35
CA LYS A 374 0.49 -20.62 22.59
C LYS A 374 -1.01 -20.41 22.40
N ASP A 375 -1.40 -19.74 21.32
CA ASP A 375 -2.80 -19.38 21.08
C ASP A 375 -3.55 -20.41 20.18
N SER A 376 -2.86 -21.42 19.64
CA SER A 376 -3.40 -22.36 18.64
C SER A 376 -3.36 -23.83 19.04
N VAL A 377 -2.47 -24.24 19.96
CA VAL A 377 -2.30 -25.63 20.41
C VAL A 377 -2.37 -25.69 21.93
N GLN A 378 -3.18 -26.63 22.44
CA GLN A 378 -3.30 -26.85 23.90
C GLN A 378 -2.55 -28.10 24.38
N THR A 379 -2.20 -29.00 23.46
CA THR A 379 -1.52 -30.25 23.81
C THR A 379 -0.59 -30.66 22.68
N ILE A 380 0.65 -31.04 23.01
CA ILE A 380 1.60 -31.69 22.10
C ILE A 380 1.78 -33.12 22.59
N VAL A 381 1.63 -34.10 21.70
CA VAL A 381 1.84 -35.52 21.98
C VAL A 381 3.01 -36.00 21.13
N THR A 382 4.10 -36.39 21.79
CA THR A 382 5.31 -36.88 21.13
C THR A 382 5.30 -38.41 21.08
N GLY A 383 5.59 -38.98 19.92
CA GLY A 383 5.61 -40.42 19.72
C GLY A 383 6.67 -41.13 20.55
N LYS A 384 6.46 -42.43 20.78
CA LYS A 384 7.39 -43.25 21.55
C LYS A 384 8.75 -43.34 20.87
N PHE A 385 9.79 -43.44 21.68
CA PHE A 385 11.14 -43.75 21.21
C PHE A 385 11.87 -44.60 22.24
N GLN A 386 12.95 -45.24 21.79
CA GLN A 386 13.85 -46.00 22.63
C GLN A 386 15.31 -45.62 22.29
N ILE A 387 16.13 -45.43 23.31
CA ILE A 387 17.57 -45.24 23.13
C ILE A 387 18.27 -46.58 23.31
N GLU A 388 19.01 -46.98 22.28
CA GLU A 388 19.83 -48.19 22.27
C GLU A 388 21.32 -47.80 22.25
N LEU A 389 22.20 -48.62 22.84
CA LEU A 389 23.64 -48.44 22.72
C LEU A 389 24.15 -49.28 21.54
N ILE A 390 24.69 -48.63 20.51
CA ILE A 390 25.41 -49.28 19.42
C ILE A 390 26.92 -49.17 19.64
N SER A 391 27.65 -50.24 19.35
CA SER A 391 29.11 -50.24 19.53
C SER A 391 29.80 -49.64 18.30
N VAL A 392 30.31 -48.42 18.43
CA VAL A 392 30.98 -47.67 17.36
C VAL A 392 32.49 -47.65 17.60
N LYS A 393 33.28 -47.74 16.52
CA LYS A 393 34.75 -47.71 16.60
C LYS A 393 35.25 -46.26 16.50
N HIS A 394 35.73 -45.73 17.61
CA HIS A 394 36.45 -44.45 17.67
C HIS A 394 37.94 -44.68 17.42
N TRP A 395 38.45 -44.18 16.30
CA TRP A 395 39.85 -44.36 15.93
C TRP A 395 40.76 -43.45 16.77
N LYS A 396 41.81 -44.02 17.36
CA LYS A 396 42.76 -43.29 18.21
C LYS A 396 43.75 -42.53 17.33
N HIS A 397 44.04 -41.29 17.70
CA HIS A 397 44.98 -40.44 16.97
C HIS A 397 46.44 -40.92 17.05
N GLN A 398 46.81 -41.66 18.11
CA GLN A 398 48.09 -42.38 18.26
C GLN A 398 47.87 -43.69 19.01
N TRP A 399 48.51 -44.78 18.58
CA TRP A 399 48.50 -46.08 19.27
C TRP A 399 49.87 -46.77 19.13
N ASP A 400 50.24 -47.57 20.12
CA ASP A 400 51.51 -48.29 20.10
C ASP A 400 51.30 -49.77 19.71
N ALA A 401 51.57 -50.09 18.45
CA ALA A 401 51.45 -51.44 17.90
C ALA A 401 52.41 -52.44 18.56
N ARG A 402 53.53 -51.99 19.16
CA ARG A 402 54.53 -52.87 19.81
C ARG A 402 54.08 -53.37 21.18
N ARG A 403 53.08 -52.71 21.78
CA ARG A 403 52.41 -53.12 23.03
C ARG A 403 51.04 -53.77 22.78
N ALA A 404 50.78 -54.23 21.55
CA ALA A 404 49.52 -54.85 21.14
C ALA A 404 48.26 -53.98 21.37
N GLN A 405 48.36 -52.65 21.29
CA GLN A 405 47.18 -51.79 21.37
C GLN A 405 46.41 -51.74 20.04
N THR A 406 45.07 -51.76 20.11
CA THR A 406 44.19 -51.59 18.95
C THR A 406 44.13 -50.13 18.49
N PRO A 407 44.07 -49.88 17.16
CA PRO A 407 44.05 -48.53 16.58
C PRO A 407 42.71 -47.79 16.80
N TYR A 408 41.71 -48.49 17.34
CA TYR A 408 40.43 -47.93 17.73
C TYR A 408 40.08 -48.31 19.16
N ARG A 409 39.24 -47.51 19.78
CA ARG A 409 38.47 -47.84 20.97
C ARG A 409 37.04 -48.15 20.52
N GLN A 410 36.50 -49.28 20.94
CA GLN A 410 35.06 -49.49 20.86
C GLN A 410 34.40 -48.66 21.95
N VAL A 411 33.52 -47.77 21.55
CA VAL A 411 32.73 -46.91 22.43
C VAL A 411 31.27 -47.22 22.12
N ASN A 412 30.49 -47.52 23.16
CA ASN A 412 29.06 -47.66 23.01
C ASN A 412 28.47 -46.25 22.91
N GLU A 413 27.85 -45.93 21.78
CA GLU A 413 27.18 -44.65 21.53
C GLU A 413 25.67 -44.85 21.49
N THR A 414 24.93 -43.84 21.92
CA THR A 414 23.46 -43.89 21.94
C THR A 414 22.91 -43.64 20.54
N THR A 415 22.01 -44.51 20.08
CA THR A 415 21.20 -44.31 18.89
C THR A 415 19.73 -44.27 19.28
N LEU A 416 18.96 -43.39 18.61
CA LEU A 416 17.52 -43.26 18.81
C LEU A 416 16.78 -44.19 17.83
N ARG A 417 15.82 -44.96 18.35
CA ARG A 417 14.89 -45.76 17.54
C ARG A 417 13.46 -45.36 17.88
N GLU A 418 12.72 -44.88 16.89
CA GLU A 418 11.33 -44.46 17.07
C GLU A 418 10.41 -45.69 17.16
N GLY A 419 9.47 -45.65 18.10
CA GLY A 419 8.57 -46.75 18.47
C GLY A 419 7.18 -46.60 17.89
N ASN A 420 6.36 -47.64 18.07
CA ASN A 420 5.00 -47.69 17.53
C ASN A 420 3.98 -47.15 18.54
N ASP A 421 3.09 -46.28 18.07
CA ASP A 421 2.03 -45.68 18.86
C ASP A 421 0.64 -46.22 18.48
N THR A 422 -0.21 -46.43 19.49
CA THR A 422 -1.61 -46.80 19.29
C THR A 422 -2.43 -46.07 20.33
N VAL A 423 -3.20 -45.07 19.88
CA VAL A 423 -3.94 -44.16 20.75
C VAL A 423 -5.32 -43.92 20.15
N ASP A 424 -6.35 -44.11 20.96
CA ASP A 424 -7.69 -43.59 20.68
C ASP A 424 -7.92 -42.40 21.60
N ALA A 425 -7.91 -41.20 21.02
CA ALA A 425 -8.14 -39.95 21.73
C ALA A 425 -9.47 -39.30 21.35
N SER A 426 -10.41 -40.05 20.78
CA SER A 426 -11.70 -39.50 20.32
C SER A 426 -12.47 -38.73 21.41
N ASP A 427 -12.36 -39.16 22.68
CA ASP A 427 -12.94 -38.52 23.87
C ASP A 427 -11.95 -37.62 24.66
N GLY A 428 -10.81 -37.30 24.06
CA GLY A 428 -9.69 -36.57 24.68
C GLY A 428 -8.42 -37.42 24.77
N VAL A 429 -7.25 -36.78 24.91
CA VAL A 429 -5.97 -37.49 25.01
C VAL A 429 -5.93 -38.29 26.32
N PRO A 430 -5.78 -39.64 26.27
CA PRO A 430 -5.75 -40.45 27.48
C PRO A 430 -4.57 -40.05 28.36
N SER A 431 -4.78 -39.95 29.68
CA SER A 431 -3.73 -39.61 30.64
C SER A 431 -2.57 -40.61 30.69
N SER A 432 -2.76 -41.81 30.14
CA SER A 432 -1.74 -42.86 29.98
C SER A 432 -0.90 -42.71 28.71
N THR A 433 -1.15 -41.70 27.88
CA THR A 433 -0.41 -41.47 26.63
C THR A 433 0.97 -40.91 26.94
N PRO A 434 2.06 -41.56 26.52
CA PRO A 434 3.41 -41.04 26.75
C PRO A 434 3.69 -39.80 25.89
N GLY A 435 4.62 -38.93 26.34
CA GLY A 435 5.08 -37.77 25.57
C GLY A 435 4.10 -36.60 25.48
N VAL A 436 3.09 -36.55 26.36
CA VAL A 436 2.07 -35.48 26.40
C VAL A 436 2.59 -34.26 27.17
N VAL A 437 2.56 -33.11 26.52
CA VAL A 437 2.85 -31.80 27.13
C VAL A 437 1.65 -30.89 26.93
N GLU A 438 1.10 -30.37 28.03
CA GLU A 438 -0.09 -29.52 28.02
C GLU A 438 0.28 -28.03 28.14
N GLY A 439 -0.40 -27.21 27.36
CA GLY A 439 -0.35 -25.75 27.38
C GLY A 439 -1.64 -25.16 27.92
N SER A 440 -1.93 -23.92 27.54
CA SER A 440 -3.18 -23.27 27.97
C SER A 440 -4.38 -23.81 27.19
N ALA A 441 -5.32 -24.44 27.90
CA ALA A 441 -6.55 -24.97 27.31
C ALA A 441 -7.37 -23.87 26.60
N GLY A 442 -8.02 -24.22 25.49
CA GLY A 442 -8.91 -23.32 24.75
C GLY A 442 -9.81 -24.10 23.81
N GLU A 443 -11.08 -23.72 23.70
CA GLU A 443 -12.06 -24.43 22.87
C GLU A 443 -11.61 -24.55 21.40
N ALA A 444 -11.01 -23.49 20.85
CA ALA A 444 -10.50 -23.44 19.47
C ALA A 444 -9.07 -23.99 19.28
N LYS A 445 -8.38 -24.42 20.34
CA LYS A 445 -6.99 -24.90 20.27
C LYS A 445 -6.91 -26.39 19.97
N GLY A 446 -5.99 -26.76 19.08
CA GLY A 446 -5.81 -28.13 18.61
C GLY A 446 -4.82 -28.96 19.41
N ILE A 447 -4.64 -30.20 18.94
CA ILE A 447 -3.70 -31.20 19.45
C ILE A 447 -2.63 -31.44 18.37
N LEU A 448 -1.36 -31.30 18.72
CA LEU A 448 -0.24 -31.59 17.82
C LEU A 448 0.33 -32.97 18.12
N TRP A 449 0.23 -33.89 17.19
CA TRP A 449 0.78 -35.24 17.23
C TRP A 449 2.10 -35.28 16.48
N GLN A 450 3.22 -35.33 17.20
CA GLN A 450 4.56 -35.47 16.64
C GLN A 450 4.96 -36.95 16.60
N LEU A 451 4.56 -37.62 15.54
CA LEU A 451 4.73 -39.04 15.32
C LEU A 451 6.04 -39.27 14.56
N GLY A 452 6.94 -40.09 15.12
CA GLY A 452 8.23 -40.39 14.49
C GLY A 452 8.10 -41.31 13.27
N GLY A 453 9.08 -42.16 13.05
CA GLY A 453 9.19 -43.15 11.98
C GLY A 453 8.68 -44.54 12.34
N GLY A 454 8.08 -44.75 13.52
CA GLY A 454 7.45 -46.02 13.91
C GLY A 454 6.13 -46.31 13.18
N ASP A 455 5.53 -47.48 13.38
CA ASP A 455 4.20 -47.78 12.82
C ASP A 455 3.11 -47.29 13.81
N ASP A 456 2.30 -46.31 13.41
CA ASP A 456 1.37 -45.63 14.32
C ASP A 456 -0.08 -45.75 13.89
N SER A 457 -0.97 -45.90 14.87
CA SER A 457 -2.43 -45.94 14.71
C SER A 457 -3.10 -44.98 15.69
N ILE A 458 -3.51 -43.80 15.21
CA ILE A 458 -4.04 -42.72 16.05
C ILE A 458 -5.44 -42.31 15.61
N ILE A 459 -6.36 -42.20 16.57
CA ILE A 459 -7.65 -41.51 16.40
C ILE A 459 -7.56 -40.20 17.19
N GLY A 460 -7.67 -39.08 16.49
CA GLY A 460 -7.58 -37.73 17.03
C GLY A 460 -8.76 -37.35 17.92
N VAL A 461 -8.64 -36.21 18.59
CA VAL A 461 -9.70 -35.69 19.46
C VAL A 461 -10.84 -35.15 18.60
N ARG A 462 -12.04 -35.72 18.75
CA ARG A 462 -13.15 -35.50 17.81
C ARG A 462 -13.52 -34.02 17.68
N ASN A 463 -13.66 -33.28 18.77
CA ASN A 463 -14.15 -31.90 18.73
C ASN A 463 -13.04 -30.83 18.66
N LYS A 464 -11.81 -31.22 18.29
CA LYS A 464 -10.63 -30.36 18.24
C LYS A 464 -9.88 -30.50 16.90
N PRO A 465 -9.19 -29.46 16.43
CA PRO A 465 -8.23 -29.62 15.35
C PRO A 465 -7.10 -30.58 15.75
N ASN A 466 -6.73 -31.51 14.87
CA ASN A 466 -5.62 -32.45 15.05
C ASN A 466 -4.54 -32.20 13.99
N TYR A 467 -3.34 -31.89 14.44
CA TYR A 467 -2.17 -31.67 13.58
C TYR A 467 -1.26 -32.89 13.69
N PHE A 468 -1.24 -33.76 12.69
CA PHE A 468 -0.38 -34.95 12.63
C PHE A 468 0.90 -34.66 11.85
N SER A 469 2.04 -34.58 12.53
CA SER A 469 3.37 -34.57 11.92
C SER A 469 3.95 -35.98 11.97
N TYR A 470 4.18 -36.63 10.83
CA TYR A 470 4.52 -38.06 10.80
C TYR A 470 5.64 -38.45 9.81
N GLY A 471 6.46 -39.45 10.19
CA GLY A 471 7.57 -40.00 9.39
C GLY A 471 7.23 -41.23 8.52
N GLU A 472 8.26 -41.97 8.07
CA GLU A 472 8.16 -43.07 7.08
C GLU A 472 7.37 -44.32 7.52
N GLY A 473 7.30 -44.63 8.82
CA GLY A 473 6.63 -45.84 9.30
C GLY A 473 5.14 -45.86 8.97
N LEU A 474 4.53 -47.04 8.93
CA LEU A 474 3.16 -47.20 8.47
C LEU A 474 2.19 -46.44 9.37
N LYS A 475 1.43 -45.50 8.81
CA LYS A 475 0.48 -44.68 9.59
C LYS A 475 -0.97 -45.01 9.28
N THR A 476 -1.79 -45.15 10.32
CA THR A 476 -3.25 -45.19 10.26
C THR A 476 -3.78 -44.04 11.13
N LEU A 477 -4.08 -42.90 10.53
CA LEU A 477 -4.42 -41.67 11.26
C LEU A 477 -5.85 -41.26 10.93
N THR A 478 -6.63 -40.94 11.97
CA THR A 478 -8.01 -40.46 11.83
C THR A 478 -8.15 -39.15 12.58
N GLY A 479 -8.66 -38.11 11.92
CA GLY A 479 -8.99 -36.82 12.50
C GLY A 479 -10.35 -36.80 13.21
N GLY A 480 -10.96 -35.63 13.29
CA GLY A 480 -12.17 -35.33 14.04
C GLY A 480 -13.26 -34.61 13.22
N ASP A 481 -13.95 -33.69 13.87
CA ASP A 481 -15.04 -32.86 13.33
C ASP A 481 -14.57 -31.42 13.02
N LYS A 482 -13.27 -31.16 13.11
CA LYS A 482 -12.61 -29.87 12.92
C LYS A 482 -11.52 -30.04 11.87
N ASP A 483 -11.09 -28.93 11.29
CA ASP A 483 -10.03 -28.94 10.27
C ASP A 483 -8.75 -29.58 10.82
N ASP A 484 -8.35 -30.71 10.21
CA ASP A 484 -7.18 -31.48 10.58
C ASP A 484 -6.06 -31.35 9.53
N LEU A 485 -4.81 -31.56 9.96
CA LEU A 485 -3.62 -31.42 9.11
C LEU A 485 -2.75 -32.67 9.21
N PHE A 486 -2.42 -33.26 8.06
CA PHE A 486 -1.54 -34.41 7.93
C PHE A 486 -0.24 -33.98 7.24
N GLN A 487 0.85 -33.87 8.00
CA GLN A 487 2.16 -33.46 7.51
C GLN A 487 3.10 -34.66 7.40
N PHE A 488 3.39 -35.06 6.16
CA PHE A 488 4.37 -36.11 5.90
C PHE A 488 5.78 -35.51 5.85
N THR A 489 6.52 -35.61 6.96
CA THR A 489 7.83 -34.96 7.12
C THR A 489 8.97 -35.63 6.36
N ALA A 490 8.80 -36.91 6.01
CA ALA A 490 9.79 -37.70 5.29
C ALA A 490 9.58 -37.76 3.77
N ALA A 491 8.65 -36.97 3.21
CA ALA A 491 8.28 -37.04 1.79
C ALA A 491 9.49 -36.84 0.85
N GLY A 492 10.42 -35.94 1.21
CA GLY A 492 11.66 -35.74 0.44
C GLY A 492 12.58 -36.96 0.40
N GLU A 493 12.78 -37.64 1.53
CA GLU A 493 13.64 -38.83 1.63
C GLU A 493 12.99 -40.05 0.96
N ARG A 494 11.65 -40.16 1.02
CA ARG A 494 10.89 -41.24 0.40
C ARG A 494 11.20 -41.43 -1.08
N LEU A 495 11.44 -40.35 -1.82
CA LEU A 495 11.70 -40.37 -3.27
C LEU A 495 12.99 -41.13 -3.65
N LYS A 496 13.90 -41.41 -2.71
CA LYS A 496 15.12 -42.23 -2.93
C LYS A 496 14.87 -43.73 -2.79
N SER A 497 13.90 -44.12 -1.98
CA SER A 497 13.78 -45.49 -1.46
C SER A 497 13.35 -46.52 -2.52
N THR A 498 13.73 -47.78 -2.31
CA THR A 498 13.28 -48.92 -3.13
C THR A 498 11.82 -49.26 -2.75
N PRO A 499 10.91 -49.50 -3.72
CA PRO A 499 9.51 -49.80 -3.41
C PRO A 499 9.42 -51.13 -2.68
N LEU A 500 9.13 -51.07 -1.38
CA LEU A 500 8.87 -52.24 -0.54
C LEU A 500 7.89 -51.83 0.54
N LEU A 501 6.60 -51.78 0.20
CA LEU A 501 5.57 -52.00 1.20
C LEU A 501 4.43 -52.81 0.57
N ALA A 502 4.08 -53.93 1.21
CA ALA A 502 2.84 -54.68 0.92
C ALA A 502 1.60 -54.00 1.56
N ARG A 503 1.79 -52.86 2.24
CA ARG A 503 0.81 -52.12 3.04
C ARG A 503 0.97 -50.62 2.77
N TYR A 504 -0.11 -49.84 2.84
CA TYR A 504 -0.12 -48.40 2.53
C TYR A 504 -0.57 -47.60 3.75
N HIS A 505 -0.09 -46.36 3.89
CA HIS A 505 -0.63 -45.46 4.91
C HIS A 505 -2.13 -45.25 4.68
N ALA A 506 -2.90 -45.09 5.74
CA ALA A 506 -4.32 -44.81 5.73
C ALA A 506 -4.62 -43.53 6.51
N LEU A 507 -5.04 -42.47 5.84
CA LEU A 507 -5.42 -41.21 6.47
C LEU A 507 -6.94 -41.01 6.34
N ARG A 508 -7.58 -40.46 7.36
CA ARG A 508 -9.00 -40.11 7.35
C ARG A 508 -9.13 -38.74 8.01
N GLY A 509 -9.54 -37.72 7.27
CA GLY A 509 -9.75 -36.39 7.85
C GLY A 509 -10.94 -36.41 8.81
N GLY A 510 -12.13 -36.68 8.28
CA GLY A 510 -13.34 -36.77 9.07
C GLY A 510 -14.35 -35.74 8.60
N SER A 511 -14.90 -34.94 9.50
CA SER A 511 -15.63 -33.73 9.12
C SER A 511 -14.74 -32.52 9.33
N GLY A 512 -14.92 -31.47 8.53
CA GLY A 512 -14.02 -30.32 8.54
C GLY A 512 -13.49 -30.08 7.14
N THR A 513 -12.47 -29.25 7.02
CA THR A 513 -11.73 -29.05 5.77
C THR A 513 -10.29 -29.48 5.98
N ASP A 514 -9.96 -30.70 5.54
CA ASP A 514 -8.75 -31.39 5.96
C ASP A 514 -7.62 -31.26 4.94
N THR A 515 -6.38 -31.20 5.43
CA THR A 515 -5.21 -30.86 4.61
C THR A 515 -4.11 -31.91 4.67
N LEU A 516 -3.56 -32.29 3.51
CA LEU A 516 -2.35 -33.10 3.40
C LEU A 516 -1.15 -32.26 2.94
N ALA A 517 -0.09 -32.19 3.74
CA ALA A 517 1.14 -31.46 3.41
C ALA A 517 2.34 -32.40 3.25
N LEU A 518 3.07 -32.25 2.15
CA LEU A 518 4.28 -33.02 1.85
C LEU A 518 5.53 -32.17 2.12
N LEU A 519 6.35 -32.59 3.08
CA LEU A 519 7.47 -31.78 3.57
C LEU A 519 8.83 -32.45 3.33
N GLY A 520 9.88 -31.64 3.46
CA GLY A 520 11.27 -32.04 3.31
C GLY A 520 11.89 -31.65 1.97
N THR A 521 13.16 -32.00 1.80
CA THR A 521 13.92 -31.65 0.59
C THR A 521 14.29 -32.92 -0.16
N PRO A 522 13.88 -33.08 -1.43
CA PRO A 522 14.23 -34.24 -2.22
C PRO A 522 15.72 -34.23 -2.53
N ALA A 523 16.47 -35.22 -2.04
CA ALA A 523 17.89 -35.30 -2.35
C ALA A 523 18.16 -36.00 -3.68
N ARG A 524 19.17 -35.50 -4.40
CA ARG A 524 19.51 -35.90 -5.77
C ARG A 524 20.78 -36.78 -5.78
N PRO A 525 20.84 -37.85 -6.61
CA PRO A 525 19.79 -38.34 -7.51
C PRO A 525 18.65 -39.07 -6.75
N SER A 526 17.42 -38.91 -7.22
CA SER A 526 16.22 -39.60 -6.70
C SER A 526 15.71 -40.64 -7.70
N ARG A 527 15.00 -41.67 -7.22
CA ARG A 527 14.35 -42.68 -8.08
C ARG A 527 13.04 -42.17 -8.66
N TYR A 528 12.31 -41.41 -7.86
CA TYR A 528 11.03 -40.78 -8.21
C TYR A 528 11.24 -39.27 -8.39
N ILE A 529 10.45 -38.65 -9.26
CA ILE A 529 10.54 -37.22 -9.56
C ILE A 529 9.62 -36.37 -8.68
N GLY A 530 8.64 -36.98 -8.02
CA GLY A 530 7.69 -36.33 -7.10
C GLY A 530 6.47 -37.21 -6.86
N TYR A 531 5.33 -36.59 -6.55
CA TYR A 531 4.10 -37.29 -6.17
C TYR A 531 2.98 -37.16 -7.22
N SER A 532 2.10 -38.16 -7.24
CA SER A 532 0.77 -38.10 -7.87
C SER A 532 -0.26 -38.10 -6.74
N ILE A 533 -1.01 -37.02 -6.62
CA ILE A 533 -2.03 -36.81 -5.59
C ILE A 533 -3.37 -36.77 -6.30
N ASP A 534 -4.25 -37.71 -5.97
CA ASP A 534 -5.60 -37.82 -6.51
C ASP A 534 -6.58 -37.67 -5.35
N LEU A 535 -7.09 -36.45 -5.15
CA LEU A 535 -8.02 -36.11 -4.09
C LEU A 535 -9.38 -36.80 -4.32
N LYS A 536 -9.81 -36.90 -5.58
CA LYS A 536 -11.09 -37.51 -5.97
C LYS A 536 -11.20 -38.99 -5.58
N HIS A 537 -10.11 -39.75 -5.75
CA HIS A 537 -10.08 -41.17 -5.41
C HIS A 537 -9.30 -41.48 -4.12
N GLY A 538 -8.79 -40.46 -3.43
CA GLY A 538 -8.13 -40.63 -2.14
C GLY A 538 -6.80 -41.36 -2.22
N ARG A 539 -5.92 -40.99 -3.17
CA ARG A 539 -4.66 -41.72 -3.42
C ARG A 539 -3.45 -40.79 -3.53
N LEU A 540 -2.39 -41.17 -2.84
CA LEU A 540 -1.05 -40.60 -3.00
C LEU A 540 -0.12 -41.68 -3.56
N GLY A 541 0.56 -41.39 -4.67
CA GLY A 541 1.52 -42.29 -5.30
C GLY A 541 2.84 -41.61 -5.63
N LEU A 542 3.89 -42.42 -5.78
CA LEU A 542 5.23 -41.98 -6.18
C LEU A 542 5.34 -41.94 -7.70
N ARG A 543 5.71 -40.77 -8.26
CA ARG A 543 5.76 -40.54 -9.70
C ARG A 543 7.14 -40.80 -10.28
N THR A 544 7.19 -41.54 -11.39
CA THR A 544 8.44 -41.83 -12.09
C THR A 544 8.72 -40.82 -13.19
N ALA A 545 9.99 -40.71 -13.62
CA ALA A 545 10.38 -39.83 -14.73
C ALA A 545 9.83 -40.27 -16.10
N ARG A 546 9.29 -41.49 -16.22
CA ARG A 546 8.74 -42.00 -17.48
C ARG A 546 7.32 -41.47 -17.66
N PRO A 547 7.04 -40.72 -18.74
CA PRO A 547 5.68 -40.28 -19.06
C PRO A 547 4.72 -41.48 -19.11
N HIS A 548 3.48 -41.31 -18.65
CA HIS A 548 2.40 -42.33 -18.66
C HIS A 548 2.64 -43.60 -17.83
N SER A 549 3.74 -43.70 -17.06
CA SER A 549 3.90 -44.80 -16.11
C SER A 549 3.00 -44.59 -14.89
N PRO A 550 2.23 -45.61 -14.46
CA PRO A 550 1.36 -45.46 -13.29
C PRO A 550 2.18 -45.15 -12.04
N ALA A 551 1.65 -44.27 -11.19
CA ALA A 551 2.28 -43.95 -9.92
C ALA A 551 2.28 -45.17 -8.99
N THR A 552 3.37 -45.37 -8.25
CA THR A 552 3.44 -46.44 -7.24
C THR A 552 2.65 -45.99 -6.02
N LEU A 553 1.53 -46.65 -5.71
CA LEU A 553 0.69 -46.30 -4.57
C LEU A 553 1.50 -46.27 -3.26
N HIS A 554 1.27 -45.24 -2.44
CA HIS A 554 1.97 -44.97 -1.19
C HIS A 554 0.99 -44.84 -0.01
N THR A 555 0.00 -43.97 -0.17
CA THR A 555 -1.01 -43.66 0.85
C THR A 555 -2.39 -43.72 0.22
N THR A 556 -3.36 -44.25 0.94
CA THR A 556 -4.78 -44.03 0.68
C THR A 556 -5.33 -43.08 1.72
N PHE A 557 -6.20 -42.17 1.32
CA PHE A 557 -6.82 -41.22 2.22
C PHE A 557 -8.30 -41.00 1.89
N ASP A 558 -9.06 -40.50 2.85
CA ASP A 558 -10.48 -40.19 2.73
C ASP A 558 -10.79 -38.88 3.45
N SER A 559 -11.74 -38.10 2.94
CA SER A 559 -12.10 -36.77 3.46
C SER A 559 -10.87 -35.88 3.64
N ILE A 560 -10.17 -35.58 2.54
CA ILE A 560 -9.06 -34.61 2.49
C ILE A 560 -9.29 -33.74 1.25
N GLU A 561 -9.57 -32.46 1.49
CA GLU A 561 -9.97 -31.50 0.47
C GLU A 561 -8.80 -30.64 0.00
N ASN A 562 -7.74 -30.52 0.81
CA ASN A 562 -6.63 -29.59 0.56
C ASN A 562 -5.28 -30.30 0.50
N VAL A 563 -4.35 -29.75 -0.29
CA VAL A 563 -2.99 -30.30 -0.40
C VAL A 563 -1.91 -29.23 -0.52
N GLU A 564 -0.75 -29.52 0.08
CA GLU A 564 0.50 -28.78 -0.12
C GLU A 564 1.57 -29.73 -0.69
N THR A 565 2.07 -29.42 -1.89
CA THR A 565 2.98 -30.30 -2.64
C THR A 565 4.43 -30.19 -2.16
N LEU A 566 5.24 -31.19 -2.47
CA LEU A 566 6.63 -31.24 -2.05
C LEU A 566 7.50 -30.26 -2.85
N ALA A 567 8.17 -29.34 -2.16
CA ALA A 567 9.12 -28.40 -2.76
C ALA A 567 10.29 -29.10 -3.48
N GLY A 568 10.68 -28.59 -4.64
CA GLY A 568 11.83 -29.12 -5.41
C GLY A 568 11.58 -30.46 -6.12
N ALA A 569 10.37 -31.03 -5.99
CA ALA A 569 9.89 -32.20 -6.71
C ALA A 569 8.89 -31.80 -7.80
N SER A 570 8.61 -32.67 -8.75
CA SER A 570 7.60 -32.45 -9.79
C SER A 570 6.35 -33.26 -9.44
N ASN A 571 5.28 -32.59 -9.02
CA ASN A 571 4.05 -33.18 -8.47
C ASN A 571 2.87 -33.02 -9.44
N HIS A 572 1.85 -33.86 -9.27
CA HIS A 572 0.64 -33.88 -10.11
C HIS A 572 -0.52 -33.99 -9.14
N VAL A 573 -1.39 -32.99 -9.15
CA VAL A 573 -2.55 -32.91 -8.28
C VAL A 573 -3.79 -33.00 -9.15
N GLN A 574 -4.64 -33.97 -8.86
CA GLN A 574 -6.00 -34.04 -9.36
C GLN A 574 -6.93 -33.75 -8.18
N GLY A 575 -7.67 -32.65 -8.27
CA GLY A 575 -8.64 -32.25 -7.26
C GLY A 575 -9.99 -32.92 -7.45
N THR A 576 -11.03 -32.31 -6.91
CA THR A 576 -12.39 -32.86 -6.78
C THR A 576 -13.40 -32.04 -7.57
N ASP A 577 -14.69 -32.36 -7.43
CA ASP A 577 -15.77 -31.54 -7.98
C ASP A 577 -16.32 -30.55 -6.90
N GLN A 578 -15.53 -30.27 -5.86
CA GLN A 578 -15.77 -29.31 -4.78
C GLN A 578 -14.58 -28.36 -4.68
N ALA A 579 -14.76 -27.20 -4.03
CA ALA A 579 -13.70 -26.23 -3.80
C ALA A 579 -12.49 -26.86 -3.05
N ASN A 580 -11.33 -26.83 -3.67
CA ASN A 580 -10.06 -27.32 -3.12
C ASN A 580 -9.08 -26.17 -2.89
N ARG A 581 -8.24 -26.28 -1.85
CA ARG A 581 -7.05 -25.43 -1.67
C ARG A 581 -5.79 -26.22 -2.00
N ILE A 582 -5.08 -25.79 -3.04
CA ILE A 582 -3.89 -26.47 -3.57
C ILE A 582 -2.69 -25.51 -3.51
N VAL A 583 -1.67 -25.87 -2.74
CA VAL A 583 -0.41 -25.11 -2.66
C VAL A 583 0.70 -25.88 -3.37
N ALA A 584 1.17 -25.33 -4.49
CA ALA A 584 2.14 -25.95 -5.36
C ALA A 584 3.55 -25.38 -5.12
N HIS A 585 4.37 -26.09 -4.35
CA HIS A 585 5.76 -25.73 -4.07
C HIS A 585 6.77 -26.36 -5.03
N GLY A 586 6.37 -27.32 -5.86
CA GLY A 586 7.26 -28.14 -6.67
C GLY A 586 7.79 -27.46 -7.93
N GLU A 587 8.82 -28.07 -8.54
CA GLU A 587 9.33 -27.67 -9.85
C GLU A 587 8.55 -28.39 -10.96
N GLY A 588 7.80 -27.63 -11.76
CA GLY A 588 6.97 -28.18 -12.82
C GLY A 588 5.79 -28.98 -12.28
N ASP A 589 5.13 -28.48 -11.24
CA ASP A 589 3.88 -29.06 -10.74
C ASP A 589 2.77 -28.95 -11.82
N LEU A 590 1.96 -30.00 -11.93
CA LEU A 590 0.76 -30.04 -12.76
C LEU A 590 -0.46 -30.14 -11.84
N ILE A 591 -1.44 -29.26 -12.01
CA ILE A 591 -2.64 -29.18 -11.17
C ILE A 591 -3.87 -29.23 -12.09
N GLU A 592 -4.77 -30.14 -11.79
CA GLU A 592 -6.10 -30.27 -12.39
C GLU A 592 -7.10 -30.21 -11.23
N ALA A 593 -7.54 -29.02 -10.84
CA ALA A 593 -8.29 -28.84 -9.60
C ALA A 593 -9.72 -29.42 -9.70
N GLY A 594 -10.36 -29.30 -10.85
CA GLY A 594 -11.59 -30.02 -11.16
C GLY A 594 -12.76 -29.06 -11.33
N ALA A 595 -13.82 -29.22 -10.54
CA ALA A 595 -14.92 -28.25 -10.54
C ALA A 595 -15.12 -27.73 -9.11
N GLY A 596 -15.69 -26.55 -8.98
CA GLY A 596 -15.78 -25.85 -7.69
C GLY A 596 -14.96 -24.57 -7.71
N ASP A 597 -15.09 -23.77 -6.65
CA ASP A 597 -14.36 -22.50 -6.57
C ASP A 597 -12.97 -22.77 -5.96
N ASP A 598 -11.99 -23.11 -6.80
CA ASP A 598 -10.69 -23.60 -6.35
C ASP A 598 -9.72 -22.47 -6.00
N THR A 599 -8.88 -22.68 -4.99
CA THR A 599 -7.80 -21.76 -4.62
C THR A 599 -6.44 -22.40 -4.84
N ILE A 600 -5.69 -21.91 -5.83
CA ILE A 600 -4.46 -22.53 -6.33
C ILE A 600 -3.27 -21.58 -6.17
N LEU A 601 -2.35 -21.91 -5.26
CA LEU A 601 -1.14 -21.12 -4.99
C LEU A 601 0.05 -21.72 -5.75
N LEU A 602 0.49 -21.05 -6.81
CA LEU A 602 1.63 -21.42 -7.66
C LEU A 602 2.91 -20.78 -7.13
N LEU A 603 3.58 -21.45 -6.20
CA LEU A 603 4.79 -20.95 -5.53
C LEU A 603 6.09 -21.50 -6.14
N GLY A 604 6.00 -22.66 -6.78
CA GLY A 604 7.09 -23.29 -7.52
C GLY A 604 7.32 -22.73 -8.92
N ASN A 605 8.39 -23.18 -9.58
CA ASN A 605 8.74 -22.76 -10.93
C ASN A 605 8.05 -23.63 -11.99
N ASN A 606 7.62 -23.00 -13.10
CA ASN A 606 7.06 -23.67 -14.28
C ASN A 606 5.79 -24.50 -13.97
N ALA A 607 5.01 -24.07 -12.98
CA ALA A 607 3.78 -24.75 -12.63
C ALA A 607 2.71 -24.58 -13.72
N GLN A 608 1.89 -25.61 -13.88
CA GLN A 608 0.75 -25.65 -14.79
C GLN A 608 -0.49 -25.96 -13.97
N ALA A 609 -1.53 -25.16 -14.11
CA ALA A 609 -2.77 -25.33 -13.37
C ALA A 609 -3.98 -25.14 -14.26
N ALA A 610 -4.94 -26.06 -14.15
CA ALA A 610 -6.29 -25.92 -14.64
C ALA A 610 -7.23 -25.93 -13.44
N GLY A 611 -7.96 -24.84 -13.24
CA GLY A 611 -8.99 -24.72 -12.20
C GLY A 611 -10.18 -25.58 -12.61
N GLY A 612 -10.77 -25.22 -13.75
CA GLY A 612 -11.83 -25.97 -14.40
C GLY A 612 -13.15 -25.22 -14.27
N PRO A 613 -14.31 -25.88 -14.22
CA PRO A 613 -15.58 -25.16 -14.06
C PRO A 613 -15.75 -24.62 -12.64
N GLY A 614 -15.62 -23.30 -12.48
CA GLY A 614 -15.81 -22.64 -11.18
C GLY A 614 -15.24 -21.23 -11.15
N LYS A 615 -15.36 -20.54 -10.01
CA LYS A 615 -14.69 -19.25 -9.81
C LYS A 615 -13.34 -19.48 -9.17
N ASP A 616 -12.34 -19.67 -10.01
CA ASP A 616 -11.02 -20.08 -9.55
C ASP A 616 -10.15 -18.89 -9.18
N HIS A 617 -9.38 -19.04 -8.09
CA HIS A 617 -8.42 -18.06 -7.61
C HIS A 617 -7.00 -18.62 -7.68
N TYR A 618 -6.17 -17.97 -8.50
CA TYR A 618 -4.75 -18.27 -8.63
C TYR A 618 -3.91 -17.23 -7.91
N PHE A 619 -2.92 -17.68 -7.17
CA PHE A 619 -1.84 -16.82 -6.67
C PHE A 619 -0.50 -17.26 -7.27
N VAL A 620 0.15 -16.39 -8.02
CA VAL A 620 1.48 -16.65 -8.60
C VAL A 620 2.55 -15.97 -7.74
N GLY A 621 3.38 -16.77 -7.09
CA GLY A 621 4.39 -16.29 -6.15
C GLY A 621 5.45 -15.39 -6.80
N ALA A 622 6.00 -14.44 -6.04
CA ALA A 622 6.98 -13.45 -6.49
C ALA A 622 8.21 -14.06 -7.20
N ASN A 623 8.64 -15.23 -6.69
CA ASN A 623 9.82 -15.99 -7.12
C ASN A 623 9.50 -17.08 -8.15
N SER A 624 8.24 -17.23 -8.55
CA SER A 624 7.87 -18.14 -9.63
C SER A 624 8.29 -17.54 -10.97
N ASN A 625 9.13 -18.24 -11.72
CA ASN A 625 9.63 -17.77 -13.02
C ASN A 625 8.56 -17.82 -14.11
N THR A 626 7.81 -18.90 -14.22
CA THR A 626 6.71 -19.01 -15.19
C THR A 626 5.57 -19.83 -14.62
N ALA A 627 4.34 -19.42 -14.93
CA ALA A 627 3.12 -20.15 -14.61
C ALA A 627 2.23 -20.23 -15.84
N THR A 628 1.64 -21.40 -16.07
CA THR A 628 0.61 -21.60 -17.10
C THR A 628 -0.71 -21.91 -16.42
N ILE A 629 -1.74 -21.16 -16.78
CA ILE A 629 -3.08 -21.26 -16.23
C ILE A 629 -4.01 -21.64 -17.38
N ASP A 630 -4.81 -22.68 -17.22
CA ASP A 630 -5.86 -23.05 -18.15
C ASP A 630 -7.22 -22.78 -17.53
N GLU A 631 -8.00 -21.94 -18.20
CA GLU A 631 -9.26 -21.41 -17.69
C GLU A 631 -10.35 -21.55 -18.75
N ASP A 632 -11.48 -22.14 -18.36
CA ASP A 632 -12.51 -22.57 -19.29
C ASP A 632 -13.38 -21.41 -19.81
N GLY A 633 -13.37 -20.28 -19.10
CA GLY A 633 -14.12 -19.06 -19.42
C GLY A 633 -15.62 -19.16 -19.17
N GLN A 634 -16.09 -20.15 -18.43
CA GLN A 634 -17.50 -20.29 -18.06
C GLN A 634 -17.88 -19.42 -16.85
N ALA A 635 -16.92 -19.18 -15.96
CA ALA A 635 -17.08 -18.33 -14.80
C ALA A 635 -15.87 -17.38 -14.63
N PRO A 636 -16.00 -16.30 -13.83
CA PRO A 636 -14.89 -15.38 -13.60
C PRO A 636 -13.79 -15.98 -12.74
N SER A 637 -12.55 -15.78 -13.18
CA SER A 637 -11.36 -16.30 -12.51
C SER A 637 -10.40 -15.16 -12.15
N LEU A 638 -9.83 -15.25 -10.96
CA LEU A 638 -8.98 -14.23 -10.36
C LEU A 638 -7.53 -14.67 -10.36
N ILE A 639 -6.64 -13.86 -10.93
CA ILE A 639 -5.20 -14.13 -10.99
C ILE A 639 -4.45 -13.06 -10.19
N GLU A 640 -3.99 -13.43 -9.01
CA GLU A 640 -3.17 -12.59 -8.15
C GLU A 640 -1.68 -12.79 -8.46
N MET A 641 -1.00 -11.68 -8.71
CA MET A 641 0.42 -11.61 -8.97
C MET A 641 1.15 -11.19 -7.70
N GLY A 642 2.08 -12.01 -7.22
CA GLY A 642 2.95 -11.72 -6.08
C GLY A 642 3.99 -10.61 -6.35
N TRP A 643 3.68 -9.66 -7.22
CA TRP A 643 4.53 -8.51 -7.54
C TRP A 643 3.72 -7.25 -7.81
N GLU A 644 4.37 -6.10 -7.64
CA GLU A 644 3.79 -4.77 -7.81
C GLU A 644 3.45 -4.46 -9.27
N PHE A 645 2.46 -3.59 -9.47
CA PHE A 645 2.00 -3.08 -10.77
C PHE A 645 3.13 -2.59 -11.67
N GLY A 646 4.10 -1.89 -11.09
CA GLY A 646 5.27 -1.36 -11.81
C GLY A 646 6.22 -2.42 -12.36
N ARG A 647 6.07 -3.72 -12.03
CA ARG A 647 6.89 -4.81 -12.58
C ARG A 647 6.34 -5.41 -13.88
N ILE A 648 5.09 -5.12 -14.23
CA ILE A 648 4.48 -5.63 -15.46
C ILE A 648 5.06 -4.90 -16.65
N LEU A 649 5.56 -5.67 -17.62
CA LEU A 649 6.18 -5.15 -18.84
C LEU A 649 5.18 -5.06 -19.99
N ARG A 650 4.39 -6.11 -20.21
CA ARG A 650 3.57 -6.24 -21.41
C ARG A 650 2.41 -7.21 -21.23
N TRP A 651 1.34 -6.94 -21.96
CA TRP A 651 0.21 -7.83 -22.20
C TRP A 651 0.17 -8.17 -23.68
N SER A 652 0.07 -9.45 -24.04
CA SER A 652 0.02 -9.87 -25.45
C SER A 652 -0.78 -11.14 -25.64
N VAL A 653 -1.36 -11.32 -26.82
CA VAL A 653 -1.90 -12.61 -27.28
C VAL A 653 -0.87 -13.30 -28.15
N GLN A 654 -0.38 -14.46 -27.71
CA GLN A 654 0.55 -15.30 -28.48
C GLN A 654 -0.13 -16.62 -28.84
N GLY A 655 -0.29 -16.90 -30.14
CA GLY A 655 -1.19 -17.96 -30.58
C GLY A 655 -2.61 -17.67 -30.07
N THR A 656 -3.15 -18.55 -29.23
CA THR A 656 -4.46 -18.42 -28.58
C THR A 656 -4.39 -18.00 -27.11
N SER A 657 -3.20 -17.84 -26.55
CA SER A 657 -2.98 -17.61 -25.14
C SER A 657 -2.76 -16.13 -24.83
N LEU A 658 -3.27 -15.67 -23.68
CA LEU A 658 -2.87 -14.40 -23.09
C LEU A 658 -1.53 -14.60 -22.36
N VAL A 659 -0.55 -13.75 -22.64
CA VAL A 659 0.76 -13.75 -21.99
C VAL A 659 0.97 -12.40 -21.31
N VAL A 660 1.15 -12.43 -20.00
CA VAL A 660 1.52 -11.28 -19.16
C VAL A 660 2.98 -11.44 -18.77
N SER A 661 3.84 -10.56 -19.30
CA SER A 661 5.27 -10.59 -18.98
C SER A 661 5.62 -9.54 -17.94
N SER A 662 6.54 -9.89 -17.04
CA SER A 662 6.98 -9.05 -15.92
C SER A 662 8.48 -9.23 -15.68
N ARG A 663 9.09 -8.28 -14.98
CA ARG A 663 10.50 -8.39 -14.57
C ARG A 663 10.69 -9.38 -13.43
N SER A 664 11.70 -10.24 -13.55
CA SER A 664 12.08 -11.20 -12.51
C SER A 664 12.86 -10.55 -11.36
N ASP A 665 13.64 -9.52 -11.66
CA ASP A 665 14.42 -8.73 -10.71
C ASP A 665 14.02 -7.23 -10.76
N GLU A 666 14.72 -6.40 -9.98
CA GLU A 666 14.41 -4.96 -9.89
C GLU A 666 14.72 -4.19 -11.19
N ASP A 667 15.70 -4.67 -11.97
CA ASP A 667 16.26 -3.96 -13.12
C ASP A 667 15.90 -4.60 -14.47
N GLY A 668 15.33 -5.80 -14.46
CA GLY A 668 15.06 -6.62 -15.65
C GLY A 668 16.33 -7.14 -16.31
N GLU A 669 17.39 -7.43 -15.55
CA GLU A 669 18.61 -8.05 -16.09
C GLU A 669 18.46 -9.56 -16.25
N LEU A 670 17.60 -10.17 -15.42
CA LEU A 670 17.21 -11.55 -15.54
C LEU A 670 16.12 -11.72 -16.62
N ALA A 671 16.00 -12.94 -17.14
CA ALA A 671 14.96 -13.29 -18.09
C ALA A 671 13.56 -12.93 -17.55
N GLU A 672 12.68 -12.45 -18.43
CA GLU A 672 11.30 -12.11 -18.08
C GLU A 672 10.57 -13.31 -17.47
N LYS A 673 9.71 -13.02 -16.49
CA LYS A 673 8.76 -13.98 -15.96
C LYS A 673 7.42 -13.82 -16.64
N ASN A 674 6.75 -14.94 -16.90
CA ASN A 674 5.51 -14.96 -17.67
C ASN A 674 4.40 -15.70 -16.93
N ILE A 675 3.22 -15.09 -16.91
CA ILE A 675 1.95 -15.79 -16.69
C ILE A 675 1.32 -16.01 -18.05
N THR A 676 1.05 -17.26 -18.39
CA THR A 676 0.38 -17.64 -19.64
C THR A 676 -0.99 -18.19 -19.31
N VAL A 677 -2.06 -17.52 -19.73
CA VAL A 677 -3.42 -18.06 -19.67
C VAL A 677 -3.74 -18.68 -21.02
N THR A 678 -3.92 -20.00 -21.07
CA THR A 678 -4.21 -20.74 -22.29
C THR A 678 -5.67 -20.64 -22.69
N HIS A 679 -5.95 -20.96 -23.96
CA HIS A 679 -7.33 -21.05 -24.50
C HIS A 679 -8.21 -19.79 -24.35
N VAL A 680 -7.60 -18.62 -24.15
CA VAL A 680 -8.31 -17.33 -24.15
C VAL A 680 -8.99 -17.06 -25.50
N TYR A 681 -8.38 -17.52 -26.60
CA TYR A 681 -8.95 -17.50 -27.94
C TYR A 681 -9.10 -18.92 -28.51
N LYS A 682 -9.99 -19.03 -29.49
CA LYS A 682 -10.12 -20.20 -30.36
C LYS A 682 -9.81 -19.83 -31.80
N THR A 683 -9.01 -20.66 -32.47
CA THR A 683 -8.72 -20.51 -33.90
C THR A 683 -9.89 -21.03 -34.74
N LEU A 684 -10.38 -20.21 -35.67
CA LEU A 684 -11.44 -20.51 -36.63
C LEU A 684 -11.00 -20.03 -38.02
N GLY A 685 -10.46 -20.94 -38.84
CA GLY A 685 -9.81 -20.58 -40.10
C GLY A 685 -8.55 -19.73 -39.85
N ASP A 686 -8.44 -18.58 -40.52
CA ASP A 686 -7.33 -17.62 -40.36
C ASP A 686 -7.59 -16.57 -39.26
N GLU A 687 -8.69 -16.70 -38.49
CA GLU A 687 -9.11 -15.78 -37.43
C GLU A 687 -9.01 -16.46 -36.06
N ARG A 688 -8.69 -15.68 -35.02
CA ARG A 688 -8.82 -16.06 -33.62
C ARG A 688 -10.04 -15.34 -33.04
N ARG A 689 -10.94 -16.07 -32.38
CA ARG A 689 -12.11 -15.51 -31.69
C ARG A 689 -11.98 -15.66 -30.19
N LEU A 690 -12.33 -14.61 -29.48
CA LEU A 690 -12.31 -14.58 -28.02
C LEU A 690 -13.23 -15.68 -27.47
N GLN A 691 -12.71 -16.46 -26.54
CA GLN A 691 -13.42 -17.55 -25.86
C GLN A 691 -13.59 -17.24 -24.37
N ASN A 692 -12.58 -16.65 -23.73
CA ASN A 692 -12.61 -16.29 -22.31
C ASN A 692 -12.31 -14.81 -22.13
N ASP A 693 -13.29 -14.05 -21.64
CA ASP A 693 -13.19 -12.62 -21.32
C ASP A 693 -13.44 -12.31 -19.84
N LEU A 694 -13.52 -13.34 -19.00
CA LEU A 694 -13.89 -13.25 -17.58
C LEU A 694 -12.67 -13.28 -16.64
N LEU A 695 -11.51 -12.83 -17.13
CA LEU A 695 -10.25 -12.82 -16.39
C LEU A 695 -10.04 -11.48 -15.67
N GLU A 696 -9.73 -11.55 -14.38
CA GLU A 696 -9.31 -10.39 -13.58
C GLU A 696 -7.95 -10.63 -12.93
N PHE A 697 -7.13 -9.59 -12.86
CA PHE A 697 -5.78 -9.66 -12.33
C PHE A 697 -5.59 -8.68 -11.17
N ILE A 698 -4.88 -9.11 -10.12
CA ILE A 698 -4.51 -8.27 -8.97
C ILE A 698 -3.00 -8.22 -8.82
N THR A 699 -2.46 -7.04 -8.56
CA THR A 699 -1.04 -6.85 -8.21
C THR A 699 -0.84 -6.77 -6.69
N LEU A 700 0.38 -7.00 -6.22
CA LEU A 700 0.72 -6.94 -4.78
C LEU A 700 0.38 -5.59 -4.11
N ASP A 701 0.50 -4.50 -4.86
CA ASP A 701 0.14 -3.14 -4.44
C ASP A 701 -1.36 -2.84 -4.64
N GLY A 702 -2.19 -3.83 -4.98
CA GLY A 702 -3.65 -3.75 -4.95
C GLY A 702 -4.31 -3.17 -6.21
N TYR A 703 -3.59 -3.03 -7.33
CA TYR A 703 -4.24 -2.65 -8.59
C TYR A 703 -5.06 -3.83 -9.12
N ARG A 704 -6.30 -3.53 -9.56
CA ARG A 704 -7.14 -4.49 -10.28
C ARG A 704 -7.13 -4.17 -11.77
N LEU A 705 -6.84 -5.18 -12.58
CA LEU A 705 -6.58 -5.06 -14.00
C LEU A 705 -7.47 -6.02 -14.77
N ARG A 706 -8.00 -5.56 -15.91
CA ARG A 706 -8.65 -6.42 -16.90
C ARG A 706 -7.97 -6.27 -18.25
N PRO A 707 -7.60 -7.37 -18.94
CA PRO A 707 -7.06 -7.28 -20.28
C PRO A 707 -8.14 -6.77 -21.25
N ASP A 708 -7.78 -5.83 -22.12
CA ASP A 708 -8.66 -5.32 -23.17
C ASP A 708 -8.60 -6.25 -24.38
N LEU A 709 -9.36 -7.35 -24.32
CA LEU A 709 -9.32 -8.44 -25.30
C LEU A 709 -10.23 -8.15 -26.50
N PRO A 710 -9.69 -8.00 -27.73
CA PRO A 710 -10.53 -7.85 -28.91
C PRO A 710 -11.36 -9.12 -29.17
N ALA A 711 -12.63 -8.97 -29.56
CA ALA A 711 -13.47 -10.12 -29.87
C ALA A 711 -12.91 -11.00 -31.01
N ARG A 712 -12.09 -10.42 -31.90
CA ARG A 712 -11.52 -11.04 -33.10
C ARG A 712 -10.10 -10.54 -33.35
N LEU A 713 -9.20 -11.45 -33.73
CA LEU A 713 -7.83 -11.15 -34.16
C LEU A 713 -7.51 -11.90 -35.45
N SER A 714 -6.84 -11.25 -36.39
CA SER A 714 -6.41 -11.87 -37.65
C SER A 714 -5.07 -12.58 -37.51
N GLY A 715 -4.90 -13.73 -38.18
CA GLY A 715 -3.64 -14.47 -38.25
C GLY A 715 -3.16 -15.02 -36.91
N VAL A 716 -1.91 -15.52 -36.88
CA VAL A 716 -1.27 -16.14 -35.69
C VAL A 716 -0.15 -15.29 -35.08
N THR A 717 0.10 -14.10 -35.64
CA THR A 717 1.15 -13.21 -35.15
C THR A 717 0.82 -12.72 -33.73
N PRO A 718 1.81 -12.60 -32.85
CA PRO A 718 1.63 -11.98 -31.54
C PRO A 718 0.94 -10.61 -31.66
N HIS A 719 -0.04 -10.35 -30.80
CA HIS A 719 -0.78 -9.09 -30.78
C HIS A 719 -0.65 -8.42 -29.42
N ASP A 720 -0.33 -7.13 -29.41
CA ASP A 720 -0.22 -6.36 -28.18
C ASP A 720 -1.56 -5.91 -27.65
N LEU A 721 -1.75 -6.10 -26.36
CA LEU A 721 -2.95 -5.71 -25.67
C LEU A 721 -2.69 -4.53 -24.75
N LYS A 722 -3.78 -3.80 -24.48
CA LYS A 722 -3.84 -2.92 -23.31
C LYS A 722 -4.52 -3.65 -22.16
N ALA A 723 -4.31 -3.17 -20.95
CA ALA A 723 -5.13 -3.52 -19.80
C ALA A 723 -5.80 -2.28 -19.24
N VAL A 724 -6.99 -2.47 -18.68
CA VAL A 724 -7.81 -1.44 -18.05
C VAL A 724 -7.65 -1.57 -16.55
N VAL A 725 -7.26 -0.49 -15.88
CA VAL A 725 -7.25 -0.39 -14.42
C VAL A 725 -8.69 -0.19 -13.97
N THR A 726 -9.26 -1.20 -13.32
CA THR A 726 -10.61 -1.14 -12.76
C THR A 726 -10.60 -0.60 -11.33
N THR A 727 -9.51 -0.80 -10.60
CA THR A 727 -9.28 -0.24 -9.26
C THR A 727 -7.83 0.19 -9.13
N VAL A 728 -7.62 1.41 -8.63
CA VAL A 728 -6.28 1.95 -8.36
C VAL A 728 -5.75 1.31 -7.07
N GLY A 729 -4.53 0.77 -7.12
CA GLY A 729 -3.87 0.21 -5.94
C GLY A 729 -3.33 1.28 -4.99
N ARG A 730 -2.63 0.82 -3.95
CA ARG A 730 -1.94 1.67 -2.99
C ARG A 730 -0.81 2.43 -3.69
N ARG A 731 -0.88 3.76 -3.65
CA ARG A 731 0.17 4.63 -4.19
C ARG A 731 1.44 4.55 -3.31
N PRO A 732 2.65 4.61 -3.89
CA PRO A 732 3.88 4.83 -3.12
C PRO A 732 3.81 6.13 -2.31
N SER A 733 4.57 6.20 -1.21
CA SER A 733 4.69 7.41 -0.38
C SER A 733 5.09 8.62 -1.23
N ASP A 734 4.54 9.79 -0.95
CA ASP A 734 4.85 10.99 -1.72
C ASP A 734 6.34 11.35 -1.61
N PRO A 735 6.99 11.65 -2.75
CA PRO A 735 8.38 12.07 -2.73
C PRO A 735 8.49 13.48 -2.14
N ILE A 736 9.56 13.70 -1.38
CA ILE A 736 9.85 15.03 -0.83
C ILE A 736 10.35 15.93 -1.96
N ILE A 737 9.74 17.10 -2.14
CA ILE A 737 10.18 18.08 -3.13
C ILE A 737 11.55 18.60 -2.73
N VAL A 738 12.50 18.59 -3.66
CA VAL A 738 13.78 19.24 -3.48
C VAL A 738 13.62 20.70 -3.88
N THR A 739 13.50 21.57 -2.88
CA THR A 739 13.38 23.03 -3.03
C THR A 739 14.68 23.67 -2.53
N GLY A 740 15.38 24.43 -3.37
CA GLY A 740 16.65 25.11 -3.02
C GLY A 740 17.89 24.61 -3.77
N ALA A 741 18.96 25.42 -3.75
CA ALA A 741 20.23 25.13 -4.44
C ALA A 741 20.99 23.94 -3.85
N GLN A 742 20.83 23.64 -2.55
CA GLN A 742 21.47 22.49 -1.90
C GLN A 742 20.59 21.86 -0.82
N LYS A 743 20.22 20.59 -0.99
CA LYS A 743 19.49 19.79 -0.01
C LYS A 743 20.38 18.70 0.57
N HIS A 744 20.54 18.71 1.89
CA HIS A 744 21.11 17.61 2.64
C HIS A 744 19.98 16.67 3.07
N VAL A 745 20.07 15.41 2.66
CA VAL A 745 19.10 14.38 2.99
C VAL A 745 19.67 13.51 4.10
N SER A 746 19.04 13.57 5.27
CA SER A 746 19.36 12.76 6.44
C SER A 746 18.91 11.30 6.29
N ALA A 747 19.49 10.40 7.09
CA ALA A 747 19.25 8.96 6.97
C ALA A 747 17.85 8.47 7.35
N GLU A 748 17.06 9.33 8.00
CA GLU A 748 15.75 9.02 8.55
C GLU A 748 14.58 9.45 7.63
N GLN A 749 14.85 10.11 6.50
CA GLN A 749 13.83 10.65 5.60
C GLN A 749 13.52 9.70 4.43
N SER A 750 12.24 9.66 4.03
CA SER A 750 11.57 8.82 3.02
C SER A 750 12.40 8.32 1.83
N PRO A 751 12.05 7.16 1.23
CA PRO A 751 12.82 6.53 0.14
C PRO A 751 12.78 7.27 -1.22
N GLY A 752 12.09 8.42 -1.34
CA GLY A 752 11.85 9.10 -2.62
C GLY A 752 11.97 10.64 -2.56
N PHE A 753 12.62 11.23 -3.57
CA PHE A 753 12.74 12.69 -3.78
C PHE A 753 12.22 13.10 -5.14
N PHE A 754 11.61 14.27 -5.22
CA PHE A 754 11.14 14.84 -6.47
C PHE A 754 12.00 16.03 -6.90
N ILE A 755 12.57 15.93 -8.09
CA ILE A 755 13.40 16.93 -8.76
C ILE A 755 12.51 17.64 -9.77
N ALA A 756 12.00 18.81 -9.40
CA ALA A 756 11.15 19.60 -10.26
C ALA A 756 11.95 20.19 -11.43
N ARG A 757 11.34 20.21 -12.62
CA ARG A 757 11.90 20.85 -13.84
C ARG A 757 12.28 22.31 -13.62
N TYR A 758 11.65 22.95 -12.64
CA TYR A 758 11.65 24.40 -12.48
C TYR A 758 12.55 24.88 -11.33
N SER A 759 13.55 24.13 -10.90
CA SER A 759 14.51 24.61 -9.90
C SER A 759 15.86 24.96 -10.53
N CYS A 760 16.47 26.07 -10.11
CA CYS A 760 17.90 26.32 -10.36
C CYS A 760 18.73 25.22 -9.69
N ALA A 761 19.93 24.94 -10.23
CA ALA A 761 20.73 23.74 -9.96
C ALA A 761 20.48 23.06 -8.61
N GLN A 762 19.95 21.84 -8.60
CA GLN A 762 19.64 21.14 -7.36
C GLN A 762 20.83 20.29 -6.94
N ILE A 763 21.48 20.65 -5.84
CA ILE A 763 22.56 19.87 -5.24
C ILE A 763 21.96 18.94 -4.18
N VAL A 764 22.12 17.62 -4.34
CA VAL A 764 21.62 16.62 -3.38
C VAL A 764 22.81 15.94 -2.69
N SER A 765 22.92 16.12 -1.38
CA SER A 765 23.90 15.44 -0.51
C SER A 765 23.17 14.43 0.38
N LEU A 766 23.47 13.14 0.28
CA LEU A 766 22.64 12.06 0.85
C LEU A 766 23.39 11.20 1.88
N ALA A 767 22.87 11.12 3.10
CA ALA A 767 23.41 10.33 4.22
C ALA A 767 22.61 9.05 4.55
N ALA A 768 21.59 8.64 3.76
CA ALA A 768 20.65 7.55 4.07
C ALA A 768 21.04 6.11 3.71
N THR A 769 20.82 5.13 4.60
CA THR A 769 21.29 3.72 4.52
C THR A 769 20.64 2.81 3.48
N SER A 770 19.46 3.15 2.94
CA SER A 770 18.69 2.38 1.95
C SER A 770 18.79 2.93 0.52
N THR A 771 18.33 2.17 -0.48
CA THR A 771 18.21 2.64 -1.88
C THR A 771 17.33 3.89 -1.97
N CYS A 772 17.80 4.89 -2.70
CA CYS A 772 17.12 6.18 -2.86
C CYS A 772 16.60 6.36 -4.30
N THR A 773 15.33 6.75 -4.43
CA THR A 773 14.69 7.02 -5.72
C THR A 773 14.57 8.52 -5.97
N LEU A 774 15.10 9.00 -7.09
CA LEU A 774 14.96 10.38 -7.55
C LEU A 774 13.98 10.42 -8.72
N TYR A 775 12.81 11.01 -8.51
CA TYR A 775 11.81 11.29 -9.55
C TYR A 775 12.15 12.61 -10.23
N ILE A 776 12.65 12.56 -11.46
CA ILE A 776 13.12 13.71 -12.24
C ILE A 776 12.05 14.13 -13.25
N ASP A 777 11.52 15.35 -13.13
CA ASP A 777 10.48 15.91 -14.02
C ASP A 777 11.03 16.38 -15.39
N TYR A 778 11.95 15.57 -15.94
CA TYR A 778 12.47 15.62 -17.29
C TYR A 778 12.24 14.27 -17.96
N ASP A 779 11.95 14.27 -19.25
CA ASP A 779 11.98 13.06 -20.05
C ASP A 779 13.43 12.63 -20.23
N SER A 780 13.67 11.33 -20.37
CA SER A 780 15.03 10.81 -20.53
C SER A 780 15.76 11.37 -21.77
N THR A 781 15.03 11.75 -22.81
CA THR A 781 15.57 12.38 -24.04
C THR A 781 16.05 13.81 -23.82
N GLU A 782 15.72 14.42 -22.69
CA GLU A 782 16.14 15.78 -22.34
C GLU A 782 17.50 15.83 -21.63
N ILE A 783 18.13 14.67 -21.34
CA ILE A 783 19.48 14.60 -20.77
C ILE A 783 20.50 14.99 -21.85
N ALA A 784 21.08 16.17 -21.72
CA ALA A 784 22.12 16.68 -22.61
C ALA A 784 23.49 16.08 -22.32
N SER A 785 23.83 15.90 -21.02
CA SER A 785 25.09 15.25 -20.63
C SER A 785 25.12 14.77 -19.19
N VAL A 786 26.01 13.80 -18.92
CA VAL A 786 26.31 13.31 -17.57
C VAL A 786 27.83 13.40 -17.35
N GLU A 787 28.26 14.06 -16.28
CA GLU A 787 29.67 14.26 -15.93
C GLU A 787 29.94 13.83 -14.48
N ALA A 788 30.93 12.97 -14.26
CA ALA A 788 31.45 12.61 -12.95
C ALA A 788 32.77 13.34 -12.68
N CYS A 789 32.88 13.98 -11.51
CA CYS A 789 34.10 14.61 -11.01
C CYS A 789 34.59 13.87 -9.77
N TYR A 790 35.91 13.70 -9.64
CA TYR A 790 36.53 13.15 -8.43
C TYR A 790 37.97 13.63 -8.28
N THR A 791 38.47 13.76 -7.06
CA THR A 791 39.87 14.06 -6.77
C THR A 791 40.62 12.76 -6.50
N VAL A 792 41.80 12.59 -7.08
CA VAL A 792 42.71 11.47 -6.80
C VAL A 792 44.00 11.96 -6.17
N SER A 793 44.46 11.26 -5.13
CA SER A 793 45.77 11.47 -4.50
C SER A 793 46.60 10.20 -4.57
N SER A 794 47.90 10.36 -4.81
CA SER A 794 48.88 9.27 -4.84
C SER A 794 49.88 9.45 -3.69
N THR A 795 49.97 8.49 -2.79
CA THR A 795 50.87 8.54 -1.62
C THR A 795 51.82 7.35 -1.64
N ARG A 796 53.12 7.62 -1.56
CA ARG A 796 54.14 6.56 -1.51
C ARG A 796 54.30 6.03 -0.09
N GLN A 797 54.17 4.72 0.08
CA GLN A 797 54.46 4.03 1.34
C GLN A 797 55.39 2.84 1.08
N GLY A 798 56.66 3.00 1.47
CA GLY A 798 57.71 2.02 1.16
C GLY A 798 57.94 1.87 -0.34
N ALA A 799 57.80 0.64 -0.84
CA ALA A 799 58.00 0.30 -2.25
C ALA A 799 56.75 0.47 -3.12
N PHE A 800 55.61 0.88 -2.53
CA PHE A 800 54.34 0.97 -3.23
C PHE A 800 53.78 2.39 -3.23
N ASP A 801 53.08 2.75 -4.29
CA ASP A 801 52.30 3.97 -4.41
C ASP A 801 50.82 3.63 -4.24
N TYR A 802 50.12 4.35 -3.36
CA TYR A 802 48.72 4.10 -3.02
C TYR A 802 47.84 5.21 -3.57
N LEU A 803 46.82 4.83 -4.34
CA LEU A 803 45.80 5.76 -4.81
C LEU A 803 44.61 5.81 -3.86
N SER A 804 44.15 7.01 -3.56
CA SER A 804 42.89 7.26 -2.88
C SER A 804 42.05 8.28 -3.61
N TYR A 805 40.74 8.08 -3.57
CA TYR A 805 39.74 8.88 -4.27
C TYR A 805 38.85 9.62 -3.27
N GLY A 806 38.58 10.89 -3.53
CA GLY A 806 37.76 11.74 -2.66
C GLY A 806 37.02 12.83 -3.46
N GLU A 807 36.26 13.67 -2.76
CA GLU A 807 35.57 14.84 -3.37
C GLU A 807 34.80 14.47 -4.64
N THR A 808 33.86 13.54 -4.53
CA THR A 808 33.17 13.02 -5.72
C THR A 808 31.85 13.75 -5.97
N GLN A 809 31.53 13.97 -7.24
CA GLN A 809 30.31 14.63 -7.69
C GLN A 809 29.84 14.02 -9.01
N LEU A 810 28.52 13.96 -9.22
CA LEU A 810 27.91 13.64 -10.51
C LEU A 810 26.96 14.76 -10.92
N THR A 811 27.10 15.27 -12.13
CA THR A 811 26.25 16.33 -12.69
C THR A 811 25.50 15.81 -13.90
N LEU A 812 24.16 15.88 -13.86
CA LEU A 812 23.30 15.73 -15.02
C LEU A 812 22.96 17.13 -15.53
N THR A 813 23.13 17.36 -16.83
CA THR A 813 22.74 18.61 -17.51
C THR A 813 21.61 18.31 -18.49
N PHE A 814 20.55 19.11 -18.47
CA PHE A 814 19.40 19.00 -19.36
C PHE A 814 19.48 19.98 -20.54
N ASN A 815 18.66 19.76 -21.58
CA ASN A 815 18.66 20.57 -22.81
C ASN A 815 18.34 22.06 -22.59
N ASP A 816 17.61 22.40 -21.52
CA ASP A 816 17.32 23.78 -21.11
C ASP A 816 18.46 24.43 -20.30
N GLY A 817 19.59 23.73 -20.15
CA GLY A 817 20.77 24.19 -19.42
C GLY A 817 20.71 23.95 -17.91
N LYS A 818 19.59 23.47 -17.36
CA LYS A 818 19.48 23.17 -15.92
C LYS A 818 20.32 21.96 -15.54
N ARG A 819 20.72 21.90 -14.26
CA ARG A 819 21.63 20.88 -13.73
C ARG A 819 21.08 20.22 -12.48
N LEU A 820 21.29 18.91 -12.36
CA LEU A 820 21.11 18.14 -11.14
C LEU A 820 22.49 17.65 -10.69
N GLU A 821 22.90 18.02 -9.49
CA GLU A 821 24.21 17.69 -8.93
C GLU A 821 24.05 16.74 -7.74
N LEU A 822 24.65 15.56 -7.81
CA LEU A 822 24.72 14.61 -6.71
C LEU A 822 26.09 14.73 -6.05
N LEU A 823 26.12 15.05 -4.75
CA LEU A 823 27.36 15.13 -3.98
C LEU A 823 27.69 13.80 -3.33
N GLN A 824 28.97 13.43 -3.39
CA GLN A 824 29.50 12.17 -2.88
C GLN A 824 28.73 10.91 -3.35
N PRO A 825 28.35 10.80 -4.64
CA PRO A 825 27.68 9.61 -5.15
C PRO A 825 28.63 8.39 -5.19
N TYR A 826 29.94 8.65 -5.16
CA TYR A 826 30.99 7.65 -5.13
C TYR A 826 31.85 7.77 -3.88
N ARG A 827 32.49 6.68 -3.50
CA ARG A 827 33.48 6.63 -2.42
C ARG A 827 34.67 5.78 -2.83
N ASN A 828 35.81 6.04 -2.20
CA ASN A 828 36.92 5.09 -2.23
C ASN A 828 36.44 3.75 -1.66
N ARG A 829 36.68 2.65 -2.37
CA ARG A 829 36.23 1.32 -1.93
C ARG A 829 36.94 0.97 -0.62
N SER A 830 36.17 0.50 0.37
CA SER A 830 36.64 0.18 1.73
C SER A 830 37.43 -1.13 1.85
N ALA A 831 37.61 -1.87 0.75
CA ALA A 831 38.44 -3.07 0.72
C ALA A 831 39.94 -2.71 0.79
N VAL A 832 40.77 -3.62 1.31
CA VAL A 832 42.23 -3.51 1.23
C VAL A 832 42.61 -3.37 -0.25
N GLY A 833 43.33 -2.30 -0.59
CA GLY A 833 43.74 -2.02 -1.96
C GLY A 833 44.51 -3.20 -2.55
N SER A 834 44.24 -3.53 -3.81
CA SER A 834 44.95 -4.59 -4.54
C SER A 834 46.05 -3.98 -5.41
N ASN A 835 47.09 -4.76 -5.71
CA ASN A 835 48.06 -4.37 -6.73
C ASN A 835 47.35 -4.31 -8.09
N VAL A 836 47.30 -3.12 -8.68
CA VAL A 836 46.66 -2.85 -9.99
C VAL A 836 47.69 -2.76 -11.13
N GLY A 837 48.96 -2.99 -10.82
CA GLY A 837 50.08 -3.08 -11.75
C GLY A 837 51.37 -2.48 -11.16
N GLY A 838 52.48 -3.21 -11.28
CA GLY A 838 53.79 -2.74 -10.81
C GLY A 838 53.81 -2.50 -9.29
N SER A 839 54.22 -1.30 -8.89
CA SER A 839 54.23 -0.83 -7.49
C SER A 839 52.93 -0.10 -7.09
N LEU A 840 51.89 -0.10 -7.93
CA LEU A 840 50.68 0.69 -7.71
C LEU A 840 49.59 -0.13 -7.00
N VAL A 841 49.03 0.41 -5.93
CA VAL A 841 47.96 -0.20 -5.13
C VAL A 841 46.75 0.73 -5.10
N ALA A 842 45.57 0.19 -5.42
CA ALA A 842 44.31 0.93 -5.39
C ALA A 842 43.14 0.02 -5.03
N SER A 843 42.12 0.57 -4.37
CA SER A 843 40.83 -0.11 -4.15
C SER A 843 39.75 0.35 -5.16
N GLY A 844 39.97 1.50 -5.80
CA GLY A 844 39.11 2.06 -6.84
C GLY A 844 37.84 2.72 -6.31
N LEU A 845 37.10 3.36 -7.20
CA LEU A 845 35.80 3.94 -6.89
C LEU A 845 34.72 2.85 -6.73
N SER A 846 33.83 3.05 -5.78
CA SER A 846 32.58 2.30 -5.62
C SER A 846 31.44 3.30 -5.45
N LEU A 847 30.21 2.89 -5.80
CA LEU A 847 29.04 3.68 -5.43
C LEU A 847 29.03 3.81 -3.90
N ASN A 848 28.83 5.05 -3.43
CA ASN A 848 28.63 5.27 -2.01
C ASN A 848 27.36 4.51 -1.58
N ARG A 849 26.31 4.58 -2.41
CA ARG A 849 25.02 3.89 -2.25
C ARG A 849 24.31 3.59 -3.58
N PRO A 850 23.33 2.67 -3.62
CA PRO A 850 22.50 2.45 -4.79
C PRO A 850 21.49 3.60 -4.97
N PHE A 851 21.47 4.18 -6.18
CA PHE A 851 20.56 5.23 -6.60
C PHE A 851 19.73 4.75 -7.78
N VAL A 852 18.47 5.16 -7.79
CA VAL A 852 17.55 4.95 -8.91
C VAL A 852 17.04 6.31 -9.36
N LEU A 853 17.23 6.63 -10.63
CA LEU A 853 16.60 7.78 -11.27
C LEU A 853 15.34 7.29 -11.99
N VAL A 854 14.19 7.92 -11.79
CA VAL A 854 12.97 7.67 -12.56
C VAL A 854 12.61 8.96 -13.27
N MET A 855 12.69 8.95 -14.59
CA MET A 855 12.41 10.08 -15.45
C MET A 855 10.89 10.22 -15.67
N ARG A 856 10.45 11.41 -16.07
CA ARG A 856 9.04 11.72 -16.32
C ARG A 856 8.40 10.84 -17.39
N ASP A 857 9.16 10.40 -18.38
CA ASP A 857 8.69 9.48 -19.42
C ASP A 857 8.63 8.01 -18.98
N GLY A 858 8.86 7.73 -17.68
CA GLY A 858 8.84 6.38 -17.12
C GLY A 858 10.13 5.59 -17.33
N ARG A 859 11.14 6.12 -18.03
CA ARG A 859 12.46 5.46 -18.11
C ARG A 859 13.18 5.58 -16.77
N SER A 860 13.94 4.55 -16.40
CA SER A 860 14.71 4.55 -15.15
C SER A 860 16.16 4.16 -15.35
N TYR A 861 17.04 4.71 -14.52
CA TYR A 861 18.49 4.52 -14.61
C TYR A 861 19.10 4.20 -13.24
N ARG A 862 20.08 3.31 -13.21
CA ARG A 862 21.04 3.17 -12.10
C ARG A 862 22.31 3.96 -12.40
N LEU A 863 22.91 4.51 -11.36
CA LEU A 863 24.24 5.09 -11.47
C LEU A 863 25.29 4.00 -11.67
N GLN A 864 26.30 4.29 -12.49
CA GLN A 864 27.50 3.49 -12.70
C GLN A 864 28.72 4.25 -12.16
N THR A 865 29.73 3.51 -11.70
CA THR A 865 31.02 4.09 -11.32
C THR A 865 31.78 4.55 -12.56
N PRO A 866 32.46 5.71 -12.53
CA PRO A 866 33.26 6.18 -13.66
C PRO A 866 34.39 5.19 -13.95
N ARG A 867 34.52 4.82 -15.23
CA ARG A 867 35.67 4.04 -15.72
C ARG A 867 36.88 4.96 -15.79
N HIS A 868 37.98 4.55 -15.15
CA HIS A 868 39.21 5.33 -15.03
C HIS A 868 40.44 4.41 -15.13
N SER A 869 41.60 5.01 -15.41
CA SER A 869 42.88 4.33 -15.53
C SER A 869 43.73 4.64 -14.30
N TYR A 870 44.04 3.61 -13.51
CA TYR A 870 44.89 3.76 -12.33
C TYR A 870 46.26 4.35 -12.67
N PHE A 871 46.81 4.00 -13.84
CA PHE A 871 48.11 4.53 -14.28
C PHE A 871 48.05 6.02 -14.61
N ASP A 872 46.98 6.48 -15.28
CA ASP A 872 46.84 7.89 -15.64
C ASP A 872 46.50 8.75 -14.41
N ASP A 873 45.70 8.20 -13.49
CA ASP A 873 45.40 8.81 -12.20
C ASP A 873 46.66 8.94 -11.32
N HIS A 874 47.57 7.96 -11.37
CA HIS A 874 48.87 8.02 -10.68
C HIS A 874 49.84 9.01 -11.33
N ARG A 875 49.90 9.04 -12.66
CA ARG A 875 50.79 9.95 -13.42
C ARG A 875 50.42 11.41 -13.21
N GLU A 876 49.12 11.70 -13.16
CA GLU A 876 48.60 13.05 -13.01
C GLU A 876 47.57 13.10 -11.87
N PRO A 877 47.99 13.09 -10.59
CA PRO A 877 47.06 13.20 -9.48
C PRO A 877 46.36 14.57 -9.45
N GLY A 878 45.16 14.64 -8.86
CA GLY A 878 44.35 15.87 -8.78
C GLY A 878 42.90 15.68 -9.21
N LEU A 879 42.25 16.76 -9.65
CA LEU A 879 40.86 16.73 -10.10
C LEU A 879 40.72 16.02 -11.45
N LYS A 880 39.84 15.02 -11.52
CA LYS A 880 39.48 14.27 -12.72
C LYS A 880 38.02 14.53 -13.10
N ARG A 881 37.74 14.51 -14.40
CA ARG A 881 36.40 14.68 -14.98
C ARG A 881 36.15 13.61 -16.02
N VAL A 882 34.99 12.96 -15.96
CA VAL A 882 34.56 11.93 -16.91
C VAL A 882 33.16 12.27 -17.39
N LYS A 883 33.05 12.74 -18.63
CA LYS A 883 31.76 13.06 -19.27
C LYS A 883 31.31 11.88 -20.14
N ASN A 884 30.33 11.11 -19.68
CA ASN A 884 29.86 9.92 -20.39
C ASN A 884 28.42 9.53 -19.96
N LEU A 885 27.51 9.38 -20.93
CA LEU A 885 26.14 8.91 -20.66
C LEU A 885 26.11 7.49 -20.07
N ALA A 886 27.12 6.66 -20.31
CA ALA A 886 27.23 5.31 -19.72
C ALA A 886 27.44 5.32 -18.19
N LEU A 887 27.59 6.49 -17.58
CA LEU A 887 27.45 6.68 -16.13
C LEU A 887 26.02 6.41 -15.64
N LEU A 888 25.04 6.36 -16.56
CA LEU A 888 23.68 5.92 -16.34
C LEU A 888 23.45 4.58 -17.05
N ARG A 889 23.10 3.54 -16.30
CA ARG A 889 22.66 2.25 -16.86
C ARG A 889 21.14 2.23 -16.85
N GLN A 890 20.55 2.23 -18.04
CA GLN A 890 19.09 2.13 -18.18
C GLN A 890 18.61 0.78 -17.63
N ARG A 891 17.52 0.82 -16.86
CA ARG A 891 16.79 -0.35 -16.36
C ARG A 891 15.70 -0.74 -17.36
N GLN A 892 15.39 -2.03 -17.45
CA GLN A 892 14.39 -2.53 -18.41
C GLN A 892 12.97 -2.18 -17.95
N GLY A 893 12.10 -1.93 -18.94
CA GLY A 893 10.70 -1.60 -18.73
C GLY A 893 10.44 -0.13 -18.34
N GLU A 894 9.17 0.15 -18.10
CA GLU A 894 8.69 1.45 -17.65
C GLU A 894 8.45 1.42 -16.13
N TYR A 895 8.74 2.53 -15.47
CA TYR A 895 8.65 2.69 -14.03
C TYR A 895 7.65 3.79 -13.69
N LEU A 896 6.91 3.59 -12.61
CA LEU A 896 5.94 4.57 -12.16
C LEU A 896 6.65 5.87 -11.77
N PHE A 897 6.32 6.97 -12.45
CA PHE A 897 6.80 8.28 -12.07
C PHE A 897 5.85 8.88 -11.03
N VAL A 898 6.33 9.03 -9.79
CA VAL A 898 5.53 9.58 -8.69
C VAL A 898 5.78 11.08 -8.58
N ARG A 899 4.71 11.87 -8.72
CA ARG A 899 4.73 13.29 -8.41
C ARG A 899 4.33 13.54 -6.94
N PRO A 900 4.79 14.63 -6.31
CA PRO A 900 4.23 15.11 -5.05
C PRO A 900 2.73 15.39 -5.22
N ARG A 901 1.92 15.17 -4.18
CA ARG A 901 0.51 15.56 -4.21
C ARG A 901 0.38 17.08 -4.35
N HIS A 902 -0.68 17.53 -5.00
CA HIS A 902 -1.14 18.91 -4.84
C HIS A 902 -1.75 19.02 -3.44
N ALA A 903 -1.32 19.99 -2.63
CA ALA A 903 -2.07 20.32 -1.43
C ALA A 903 -3.47 20.80 -1.85
N PRO A 904 -4.53 20.56 -1.06
CA PRO A 904 -5.80 21.24 -1.28
C PRO A 904 -5.55 22.75 -1.33
N ALA A 905 -6.22 23.43 -2.27
CA ALA A 905 -6.07 24.86 -2.43
C ALA A 905 -6.61 25.60 -1.20
N THR A 906 -5.81 26.50 -0.65
CA THR A 906 -6.25 27.40 0.42
C THR A 906 -6.98 28.57 -0.23
N VAL A 907 -8.30 28.54 -0.18
CA VAL A 907 -9.15 29.64 -0.64
C VAL A 907 -9.07 30.80 0.34
N LEU A 908 -8.60 31.95 -0.14
CA LEU A 908 -8.44 33.16 0.66
C LEU A 908 -9.75 33.96 0.72
N GLN A 909 -9.85 34.84 1.71
CA GLN A 909 -11.03 35.69 1.89
C GLN A 909 -11.02 36.84 0.87
N ALA A 910 -12.19 37.35 0.49
CA ALA A 910 -12.36 38.49 -0.41
C ALA A 910 -11.97 39.86 0.21
N HIS A 911 -10.99 39.89 1.09
CA HIS A 911 -10.43 41.11 1.68
C HIS A 911 -8.92 40.95 1.93
N ARG A 912 -8.25 42.06 2.28
CA ARG A 912 -6.79 42.03 2.52
C ARG A 912 -6.43 41.08 3.66
N GLN A 913 -5.42 40.25 3.45
CA GLN A 913 -4.91 39.28 4.44
C GLN A 913 -3.38 39.21 4.42
N ARG A 914 -2.81 38.85 5.58
CA ARG A 914 -1.41 38.45 5.72
C ARG A 914 -1.34 36.92 5.75
N ILE A 915 -0.39 36.35 5.01
CA ILE A 915 -0.19 34.91 4.88
C ILE A 915 1.27 34.57 5.16
N ASP A 916 1.51 33.84 6.24
CA ASP A 916 2.83 33.33 6.61
C ASP A 916 2.97 31.87 6.15
N ILE A 917 4.00 31.56 5.35
CA ILE A 917 4.24 30.19 4.84
C ILE A 917 5.25 29.48 5.75
N PRO A 918 4.97 28.27 6.25
CA PRO A 918 5.84 27.57 7.20
C PRO A 918 7.08 26.94 6.51
N ALA A 919 8.07 26.54 7.33
CA ALA A 919 9.40 26.08 6.91
C ALA A 919 9.50 24.56 6.67
N GLU A 920 8.39 23.83 6.71
CA GLU A 920 8.39 22.37 6.75
C GLU A 920 8.85 21.73 5.42
N PRO A 921 9.43 20.51 5.45
CA PRO A 921 9.76 19.77 4.24
C PRO A 921 8.52 19.63 3.34
N GLN A 922 8.53 20.29 2.19
CA GLN A 922 7.39 20.28 1.28
C GLN A 922 7.26 18.90 0.60
N VAL A 923 6.16 18.21 0.90
CA VAL A 923 5.67 17.04 0.16
C VAL A 923 4.60 17.42 -0.87
N SER A 924 4.28 18.70 -0.98
CA SER A 924 3.31 19.30 -1.90
C SER A 924 3.61 20.79 -2.13
N PHE A 925 3.10 21.36 -3.23
CA PHE A 925 3.11 22.81 -3.46
C PHE A 925 2.03 23.49 -2.59
N TYR A 926 2.31 24.67 -2.03
CA TYR A 926 1.26 25.51 -1.45
C TYR A 926 0.43 26.11 -2.56
N ILE A 927 -0.88 25.84 -2.61
CA ILE A 927 -1.77 26.42 -3.62
C ILE A 927 -2.64 27.46 -2.91
N LEU A 928 -2.54 28.72 -3.31
CA LEU A 928 -3.34 29.83 -2.78
C LEU A 928 -4.30 30.33 -3.86
N GLU A 929 -5.59 30.34 -3.53
CA GLU A 929 -6.65 30.83 -4.39
C GLU A 929 -7.17 32.17 -3.87
N GLY A 930 -6.88 33.24 -4.61
CA GLY A 930 -7.36 34.59 -4.32
C GLY A 930 -8.82 34.80 -4.74
N GLN A 931 -9.44 35.83 -4.16
CA GLN A 931 -10.78 36.30 -4.49
C GLN A 931 -10.77 37.79 -4.86
N ALA A 932 -9.98 38.15 -5.88
CA ALA A 932 -9.89 39.51 -6.42
C ALA A 932 -9.55 40.58 -5.36
N SER A 933 -8.68 40.25 -4.41
CA SER A 933 -8.24 41.13 -3.33
C SER A 933 -6.71 41.31 -3.30
N SER A 934 -6.19 41.92 -2.24
CA SER A 934 -4.75 42.10 -2.03
C SER A 934 -4.23 41.21 -0.90
N TYR A 935 -3.12 40.51 -1.11
CA TYR A 935 -2.57 39.56 -0.15
C TYR A 935 -1.10 39.83 0.12
N ASP A 936 -0.72 39.83 1.39
CA ASP A 936 0.66 40.06 1.83
C ASP A 936 1.27 38.71 2.24
N LEU A 937 2.15 38.16 1.40
CA LEU A 937 2.82 36.87 1.57
C LEU A 937 4.18 37.02 2.23
N TYR A 938 4.44 36.18 3.24
CA TYR A 938 5.71 36.06 3.94
C TYR A 938 6.24 34.62 3.78
N PRO A 939 6.90 34.29 2.65
CA PRO A 939 7.47 32.98 2.42
C PRO A 939 8.72 32.72 3.28
N ARG A 940 8.94 31.45 3.61
CA ARG A 940 10.21 30.95 4.17
C ARG A 940 11.07 30.31 3.09
N ALA A 941 12.37 30.15 3.39
CA ALA A 941 13.32 29.57 2.44
C ALA A 941 12.88 28.18 1.97
N ASN A 942 13.26 27.82 0.75
CA ASN A 942 12.97 26.51 0.15
C ASN A 942 11.46 26.21 0.04
N THR A 943 10.63 27.21 -0.25
CA THR A 943 9.19 27.02 -0.46
C THR A 943 8.80 27.17 -1.93
N SER A 944 7.93 26.30 -2.41
CA SER A 944 7.23 26.43 -3.69
C SER A 944 5.75 26.73 -3.48
N ILE A 945 5.25 27.76 -4.15
CA ILE A 945 3.89 28.31 -4.00
C ILE A 945 3.27 28.47 -5.39
N SER A 946 1.99 28.14 -5.54
CA SER A 946 1.18 28.45 -6.72
C SER A 946 0.13 29.48 -6.33
N LEU A 947 0.03 30.56 -7.11
CA LEU A 947 -0.91 31.64 -6.89
C LEU A 947 -1.90 31.66 -8.04
N THR A 948 -3.20 31.63 -7.74
CA THR A 948 -4.26 31.70 -8.75
C THR A 948 -5.46 32.48 -8.23
N THR A 949 -6.27 33.02 -9.12
CA THR A 949 -7.58 33.63 -8.82
C THR A 949 -8.60 32.95 -9.73
N PRO A 950 -9.35 31.93 -9.26
CA PRO A 950 -10.25 31.16 -10.12
C PRO A 950 -11.30 32.02 -10.86
N GLY A 951 -11.81 33.07 -10.21
CA GLY A 951 -12.73 34.04 -10.82
C GLY A 951 -12.10 34.85 -11.97
N ALA A 952 -10.78 35.04 -11.97
CA ALA A 952 -10.08 35.73 -13.07
C ALA A 952 -9.89 34.81 -14.29
N ALA A 953 -9.53 33.54 -14.06
CA ALA A 953 -9.40 32.53 -15.11
C ALA A 953 -10.74 32.29 -15.85
N THR A 954 -11.86 32.44 -15.15
CA THR A 954 -13.22 32.35 -15.70
C THR A 954 -13.80 33.70 -16.17
N GLN A 955 -13.03 34.79 -16.06
CA GLN A 955 -13.44 36.18 -16.38
C GLN A 955 -14.64 36.69 -15.58
N GLU A 956 -14.98 36.08 -14.45
CA GLU A 956 -16.04 36.52 -13.54
C GLU A 956 -15.59 37.67 -12.63
N THR A 957 -14.29 37.74 -12.32
CA THR A 957 -13.68 38.77 -11.46
C THR A 957 -12.35 39.27 -12.01
N ASN A 958 -11.83 40.36 -11.45
CA ASN A 958 -10.41 40.73 -11.64
C ASN A 958 -9.48 39.73 -10.94
N ALA A 959 -8.20 39.73 -11.33
CA ALA A 959 -7.15 38.99 -10.65
C ALA A 959 -6.71 39.65 -9.34
N SER A 960 -6.07 38.87 -8.48
CA SER A 960 -5.61 39.33 -7.17
C SER A 960 -4.28 40.08 -7.27
N LEU A 961 -3.99 40.89 -6.23
CA LEU A 961 -2.70 41.53 -6.02
C LEU A 961 -1.92 40.78 -4.95
N TRP A 962 -0.73 40.31 -5.27
CA TRP A 962 0.15 39.57 -4.37
C TRP A 962 1.39 40.39 -4.05
N ASN A 963 1.52 40.80 -2.80
CA ASN A 963 2.71 41.47 -2.26
C ASN A 963 3.57 40.45 -1.54
N ILE A 964 4.82 40.26 -1.97
CA ILE A 964 5.71 39.22 -1.43
C ILE A 964 6.85 39.88 -0.67
N TYR A 965 7.00 39.46 0.58
CA TYR A 965 7.92 40.03 1.57
C TYR A 965 8.98 39.01 2.00
N PRO A 966 10.28 39.26 1.80
CA PRO A 966 11.36 38.31 2.07
C PRO A 966 11.79 38.27 3.55
N ASP A 967 11.02 38.85 4.46
CA ASP A 967 11.37 39.07 5.87
C ASP A 967 11.74 37.78 6.64
N PHE A 968 11.25 36.61 6.19
CA PHE A 968 11.53 35.31 6.80
C PHE A 968 12.54 34.46 6.03
N LEU A 969 13.26 35.04 5.07
CA LEU A 969 14.34 34.39 4.35
C LEU A 969 15.68 34.59 5.06
N ASP A 970 16.48 33.53 5.13
CA ASP A 970 17.78 33.54 5.80
C ASP A 970 18.80 34.42 5.05
N GLU A 971 18.70 34.46 3.72
CA GLU A 971 19.54 35.29 2.84
C GLU A 971 18.88 36.64 2.53
N PRO A 972 19.66 37.74 2.43
CA PRO A 972 19.13 39.04 2.05
C PRO A 972 18.76 39.05 0.56
N ILE A 973 17.49 39.32 0.26
CA ILE A 973 16.99 39.43 -1.13
C ILE A 973 17.17 40.84 -1.68
N ASP A 974 17.89 40.92 -2.80
CA ASP A 974 18.02 42.08 -3.68
C ASP A 974 17.56 41.77 -5.11
N ARG A 975 17.68 42.74 -6.04
CA ARG A 975 17.29 42.59 -7.44
C ARG A 975 17.88 41.36 -8.13
N SER A 976 19.13 40.99 -7.84
CA SER A 976 19.83 39.88 -8.49
C SER A 976 19.26 38.51 -8.11
N HIS A 977 18.52 38.43 -7.00
CA HIS A 977 17.86 37.23 -6.53
C HIS A 977 16.44 37.07 -7.08
N ILE A 978 15.91 38.08 -7.78
CA ILE A 978 14.56 38.07 -8.37
C ILE A 978 14.69 37.76 -9.85
N SER A 979 14.16 36.63 -10.30
CA SER A 979 14.15 36.26 -11.71
C SER A 979 12.80 35.74 -12.13
N LEU A 980 12.43 36.01 -13.38
CA LEU A 980 11.17 35.59 -13.98
C LEU A 980 11.49 34.79 -15.24
N ASP A 981 10.92 33.59 -15.32
CA ASP A 981 11.06 32.67 -16.45
C ASP A 981 9.67 32.12 -16.79
N ARG A 982 9.07 32.64 -17.86
CA ARG A 982 7.66 32.41 -18.23
C ARG A 982 6.71 32.76 -17.08
N ASN A 983 5.97 31.79 -16.56
CA ASN A 983 5.04 31.93 -15.44
C ASN A 983 5.68 31.63 -14.07
N ARG A 984 7.02 31.50 -14.00
CA ARG A 984 7.74 31.23 -12.75
C ARG A 984 8.54 32.43 -12.26
N LEU A 985 8.19 32.90 -11.09
CA LEU A 985 8.93 33.92 -10.34
C LEU A 985 9.80 33.24 -9.27
N ALA A 986 11.12 33.37 -9.37
CA ALA A 986 12.06 32.94 -8.35
C ALA A 986 12.55 34.14 -7.52
N ILE A 987 12.56 33.98 -6.19
CA ILE A 987 12.99 34.98 -5.21
C ILE A 987 13.93 34.28 -4.23
N GLY A 988 15.24 34.34 -4.50
CA GLY A 988 16.22 33.52 -3.78
C GLY A 988 15.89 32.03 -3.90
N THR A 989 15.68 31.35 -2.78
CA THR A 989 15.24 29.93 -2.73
C THR A 989 13.73 29.70 -2.85
N VAL A 990 12.92 30.74 -2.92
CA VAL A 990 11.45 30.66 -3.06
C VAL A 990 11.06 30.58 -4.53
N ASN A 991 10.17 29.65 -4.88
CA ASN A 991 9.62 29.50 -6.23
C ASN A 991 8.12 29.79 -6.22
N ILE A 992 7.67 30.69 -7.09
CA ILE A 992 6.27 31.07 -7.23
C ILE A 992 5.81 30.74 -8.64
N MET A 993 4.74 29.95 -8.74
CA MET A 993 4.08 29.55 -9.98
C MET A 993 2.82 30.38 -10.17
N LEU A 994 2.80 31.14 -11.27
CA LEU A 994 1.67 31.93 -11.72
C LEU A 994 0.87 31.14 -12.78
N PRO A 995 -0.40 31.49 -13.03
CA PRO A 995 -1.19 30.88 -14.09
C PRO A 995 -0.49 31.01 -15.45
N GLU A 996 -0.65 30.02 -16.32
CA GLU A 996 -0.18 30.15 -17.70
C GLU A 996 -1.04 31.19 -18.44
N ASP A 997 -0.39 32.04 -19.23
CA ASP A 997 -1.08 32.96 -20.13
C ASP A 997 -1.56 32.17 -21.36
N GLU A 998 -2.82 31.75 -21.36
CA GLU A 998 -3.45 31.01 -22.46
C GLU A 998 -3.83 31.91 -23.65
N GLY A 999 -3.54 33.21 -23.60
CA GLY A 999 -3.82 34.15 -24.67
C GLY A 999 -5.31 34.50 -24.81
N SER A 1000 -5.77 35.48 -24.02
CA SER A 1000 -7.04 36.21 -24.19
C SER A 1000 -7.09 37.41 -23.23
N ASP A 1001 -8.13 38.24 -23.28
CA ASP A 1001 -8.40 39.36 -22.35
C ASP A 1001 -8.60 38.93 -20.86
N GLN A 1002 -8.07 37.78 -20.43
CA GLN A 1002 -8.15 37.31 -19.05
C GLN A 1002 -7.33 38.22 -18.12
N PRO A 1003 -7.90 38.69 -16.99
CA PRO A 1003 -7.16 39.44 -15.99
C PRO A 1003 -6.02 38.58 -15.41
N LEU A 1004 -4.80 39.10 -15.47
CA LEU A 1004 -3.61 38.41 -14.96
C LEU A 1004 -3.27 38.80 -13.52
N GLU A 1005 -2.73 37.84 -12.76
CA GLU A 1005 -2.24 38.08 -11.40
C GLU A 1005 -1.27 39.26 -11.32
N LYS A 1006 -1.52 40.19 -10.40
CA LYS A 1006 -0.61 41.32 -10.18
C LYS A 1006 0.36 40.94 -9.07
N VAL A 1007 1.66 40.95 -9.34
CA VAL A 1007 2.66 40.50 -8.37
C VAL A 1007 3.69 41.59 -8.11
N ARG A 1008 3.95 41.85 -6.82
CA ARG A 1008 4.94 42.80 -6.32
C ARG A 1008 5.88 42.11 -5.36
N VAL A 1009 7.18 42.28 -5.56
CA VAL A 1009 8.23 41.74 -4.69
C VAL A 1009 8.94 42.89 -4.00
N PHE A 1010 9.02 42.83 -2.68
CA PHE A 1010 9.78 43.79 -1.88
C PHE A 1010 11.18 43.22 -1.63
N THR A 1011 12.22 44.04 -1.73
CA THR A 1011 13.56 43.65 -1.26
C THR A 1011 13.67 43.89 0.23
N ARG A 1012 14.68 43.29 0.88
CA ARG A 1012 14.97 43.58 2.29
C ARG A 1012 15.29 45.07 2.53
N ALA A 1013 15.81 45.73 1.51
CA ALA A 1013 16.06 47.17 1.52
C ALA A 1013 14.78 48.01 1.37
N GLY A 1014 13.64 47.39 1.05
CA GLY A 1014 12.34 48.02 0.92
C GLY A 1014 12.00 48.55 -0.47
N ASN A 1015 12.85 48.32 -1.48
CA ASN A 1015 12.50 48.63 -2.87
C ASN A 1015 11.41 47.68 -3.37
N ARG A 1016 10.52 48.16 -4.23
CA ARG A 1016 9.43 47.38 -4.81
C ARG A 1016 9.73 47.08 -6.28
N TYR A 1017 9.64 45.81 -6.63
CA TYR A 1017 9.71 45.33 -8.01
C TYR A 1017 8.33 44.80 -8.44
N ASP A 1018 7.80 45.34 -9.52
CA ASP A 1018 6.55 44.91 -10.13
C ASP A 1018 6.88 43.88 -11.23
N ILE A 1019 6.16 42.75 -11.19
CA ILE A 1019 6.40 41.62 -12.09
C ILE A 1019 5.41 41.70 -13.24
N GLN A 1020 5.93 41.90 -14.46
CA GLN A 1020 5.15 41.88 -15.69
C GLN A 1020 5.45 40.60 -16.46
N TYR A 1021 4.76 39.53 -16.11
CA TYR A 1021 5.08 38.21 -16.64
C TYR A 1021 4.66 37.99 -18.10
N GLU A 1022 3.66 38.73 -18.60
CA GLU A 1022 3.33 38.86 -20.03
C GLU A 1022 4.56 39.21 -20.88
N PHE A 1023 5.42 40.08 -20.34
CA PHE A 1023 6.62 40.57 -21.01
C PHE A 1023 7.91 39.91 -20.51
N GLY A 1024 7.82 38.98 -19.55
CA GLY A 1024 8.99 38.36 -18.95
C GLY A 1024 9.87 39.33 -18.14
N LYS A 1025 9.33 40.44 -17.62
CA LYS A 1025 10.12 41.52 -17.01
C LYS A 1025 9.93 41.66 -15.50
N VAL A 1026 11.03 42.01 -14.83
CA VAL A 1026 11.09 42.43 -13.42
C VAL A 1026 11.46 43.91 -13.41
N LEU A 1027 10.53 44.77 -13.01
CA LEU A 1027 10.64 46.21 -13.19
C LEU A 1027 10.65 46.93 -11.84
N LEU A 1028 11.61 47.81 -11.61
CA LEU A 1028 11.65 48.67 -10.43
C LEU A 1028 10.48 49.64 -10.48
N GLY A 1029 9.65 49.62 -9.43
CA GLY A 1029 8.43 50.44 -9.36
C GLY A 1029 8.33 51.38 -8.18
N GLU A 1030 9.14 51.20 -7.15
CA GLU A 1030 9.24 52.10 -6.00
C GLU A 1030 10.61 51.97 -5.35
N VAL A 1031 11.23 53.09 -4.97
CA VAL A 1031 12.53 53.09 -4.28
C VAL A 1031 12.34 53.49 -2.83
N ASN A 1032 12.89 52.70 -1.91
CA ASN A 1032 13.04 53.11 -0.52
C ASN A 1032 14.36 53.85 -0.35
N ALA A 1033 14.30 55.18 -0.21
CA ALA A 1033 15.50 56.01 -0.08
C ALA A 1033 16.39 55.61 1.12
N ARG A 1034 15.83 55.00 2.18
CA ARG A 1034 16.61 54.54 3.35
C ARG A 1034 17.60 53.42 3.02
N ALA A 1035 17.47 52.79 1.86
CA ALA A 1035 18.42 51.79 1.37
C ALA A 1035 19.74 52.39 0.87
N TYR A 1036 19.83 53.70 0.71
CA TYR A 1036 20.94 54.39 0.05
C TYR A 1036 21.66 55.34 1.02
N ALA A 1037 22.95 55.55 0.78
CA ALA A 1037 23.77 56.44 1.60
C ALA A 1037 23.37 57.92 1.45
N ASP A 1038 22.99 58.31 0.24
CA ASP A 1038 22.61 59.68 -0.14
C ASP A 1038 21.70 59.67 -1.39
N PRO A 1039 21.05 60.80 -1.73
CA PRO A 1039 20.22 60.89 -2.92
C PRO A 1039 20.97 60.65 -4.25
N ASP A 1040 22.29 60.90 -4.34
CA ASP A 1040 23.06 60.62 -5.56
C ASP A 1040 23.21 59.12 -5.82
N ALA A 1041 23.32 58.31 -4.75
CA ALA A 1041 23.32 56.86 -4.85
C ALA A 1041 21.99 56.31 -5.37
N ILE A 1042 20.86 56.95 -5.05
CA ILE A 1042 19.53 56.62 -5.61
C ILE A 1042 19.54 56.84 -7.12
N LEU A 1043 20.01 58.01 -7.57
CA LEU A 1043 20.09 58.34 -9.00
C LEU A 1043 20.95 57.36 -9.78
N LYS A 1044 22.10 56.98 -9.21
CA LYS A 1044 22.98 56.00 -9.83
C LYS A 1044 22.27 54.67 -10.05
N ASP A 1045 21.50 54.20 -9.07
CA ASP A 1045 20.76 52.93 -9.17
C ASP A 1045 19.59 53.01 -10.17
N ILE A 1046 18.83 54.10 -10.16
CA ILE A 1046 17.75 54.32 -11.13
C ILE A 1046 18.31 54.35 -12.56
N ARG A 1047 19.42 55.07 -12.79
CA ARG A 1047 20.09 55.14 -14.10
C ARG A 1047 20.61 53.76 -14.54
N GLN A 1048 21.09 52.93 -13.61
CA GLN A 1048 21.48 51.55 -13.92
C GLN A 1048 20.28 50.69 -14.32
N HIS A 1049 19.15 50.80 -13.62
CA HIS A 1049 17.91 50.10 -14.00
C HIS A 1049 17.39 50.58 -15.35
N ARG A 1050 17.44 51.89 -15.63
CA ARG A 1050 17.11 52.45 -16.94
C ARG A 1050 17.96 51.86 -18.06
N GLN A 1051 19.28 51.78 -17.88
CA GLN A 1051 20.19 51.22 -18.89
C GLN A 1051 19.87 49.75 -19.22
N LYS A 1052 19.31 49.01 -18.25
CA LYS A 1052 18.86 47.63 -18.42
C LYS A 1052 17.41 47.51 -18.91
N GLY A 1053 16.67 48.62 -19.04
CA GLY A 1053 15.25 48.61 -19.37
C GLY A 1053 14.37 48.03 -18.25
N GLU A 1054 14.77 48.21 -16.99
CA GLU A 1054 14.16 47.62 -15.79
C GLU A 1054 13.33 48.62 -14.97
N LEU A 1055 12.71 49.63 -15.59
CA LEU A 1055 11.83 50.60 -14.93
C LEU A 1055 10.38 50.36 -15.33
N ILE A 1056 9.45 50.44 -14.37
CA ILE A 1056 8.01 50.23 -14.63
C ILE A 1056 7.34 51.40 -15.35
N ALA A 1057 7.81 52.60 -15.05
CA ALA A 1057 7.23 53.85 -15.50
C ALA A 1057 8.33 54.91 -15.57
N ASP A 1058 8.08 55.94 -16.37
CA ASP A 1058 8.99 57.06 -16.50
C ASP A 1058 9.06 57.87 -15.20
N LEU A 1059 7.98 57.88 -14.42
CA LEU A 1059 7.87 58.58 -13.16
C LEU A 1059 7.92 57.59 -11.99
N LEU A 1060 9.05 57.56 -11.27
CA LEU A 1060 9.31 56.58 -10.21
C LEU A 1060 9.09 57.19 -8.83
N GLU A 1061 8.24 56.56 -8.01
CA GLU A 1061 8.00 56.98 -6.63
C GLU A 1061 9.21 56.69 -5.73
N ILE A 1062 9.67 57.70 -5.01
CA ILE A 1062 10.79 57.59 -4.06
C ILE A 1062 10.25 57.83 -2.65
N ARG A 1063 10.23 56.76 -1.84
CA ARG A 1063 9.76 56.81 -0.46
C ARG A 1063 10.87 57.14 0.51
N HIS A 1064 10.47 57.67 1.67
CA HIS A 1064 11.39 58.00 2.77
C HIS A 1064 12.47 59.04 2.41
N ILE A 1065 12.15 59.93 1.49
CA ILE A 1065 12.94 61.10 1.13
C ILE A 1065 12.05 62.34 1.30
N ARG A 1066 12.65 63.49 1.62
CA ARG A 1066 11.93 64.77 1.67
C ARG A 1066 12.81 65.90 1.17
N LEU A 1067 12.18 67.01 0.82
CA LEU A 1067 12.86 68.28 0.62
C LEU A 1067 13.41 68.83 1.95
N LYS A 1068 14.56 69.51 1.89
CA LYS A 1068 15.17 70.21 3.03
C LYS A 1068 14.32 71.41 3.50
N ASP A 1069 13.45 71.93 2.63
CA ASP A 1069 12.49 72.99 2.92
C ASP A 1069 11.29 72.55 3.79
N ALA A 1070 11.25 71.27 4.18
CA ALA A 1070 10.21 70.65 5.01
C ALA A 1070 8.80 70.60 4.39
N SER A 1071 8.67 70.72 3.06
CA SER A 1071 7.41 70.41 2.38
C SER A 1071 7.06 68.92 2.48
N THR A 1072 5.75 68.63 2.53
CA THR A 1072 5.19 67.28 2.73
C THR A 1072 4.76 66.60 1.42
N ALA A 1073 5.22 67.09 0.27
CA ALA A 1073 4.85 66.54 -1.03
C ALA A 1073 5.55 65.20 -1.27
N ASN A 1074 4.90 64.29 -2.00
CA ASN A 1074 5.52 63.02 -2.37
C ASN A 1074 6.54 63.25 -3.48
N LEU A 1075 7.72 62.66 -3.35
CA LEU A 1075 8.82 62.83 -4.28
C LEU A 1075 8.83 61.72 -5.33
N TYR A 1076 8.98 62.14 -6.57
CA TYR A 1076 9.13 61.26 -7.72
C TYR A 1076 10.42 61.62 -8.46
N TYR A 1077 11.00 60.64 -9.12
CA TYR A 1077 12.04 60.87 -10.09
C TYR A 1077 11.45 60.69 -11.49
N ASP A 1078 11.40 61.77 -12.25
CA ASP A 1078 11.08 61.72 -13.67
C ASP A 1078 12.35 61.27 -14.38
N THR A 1079 12.32 60.00 -14.75
CA THR A 1079 13.42 59.42 -15.46
C THR A 1079 13.52 60.09 -16.83
N GLU A 1080 12.43 60.32 -17.59
CA GLU A 1080 12.48 60.83 -18.98
C GLU A 1080 13.25 62.16 -19.06
N ASN A 1081 12.95 63.07 -18.14
CA ASN A 1081 13.61 64.37 -18.02
C ASN A 1081 14.90 64.36 -17.17
N ASP A 1082 15.21 63.22 -16.53
CA ASP A 1082 16.35 63.01 -15.62
C ASP A 1082 16.36 64.02 -14.46
N ASP A 1083 15.18 64.30 -13.88
CA ASP A 1083 15.00 65.26 -12.80
C ASP A 1083 14.03 64.81 -11.69
N TRP A 1084 14.10 65.49 -10.55
CA TRP A 1084 13.23 65.25 -9.40
C TRP A 1084 12.01 66.15 -9.45
N THR A 1085 10.85 65.59 -9.09
CA THR A 1085 9.56 66.30 -9.10
C THR A 1085 8.69 65.91 -7.91
N VAL A 1086 7.55 66.59 -7.74
CA VAL A 1086 6.61 66.38 -6.65
C VAL A 1086 5.17 66.27 -7.14
N ASP A 1087 4.34 65.51 -6.43
CA ASP A 1087 2.93 65.28 -6.78
C ASP A 1087 2.06 66.55 -6.84
N THR A 1088 2.46 67.62 -6.14
CA THR A 1088 1.75 68.89 -6.13
C THR A 1088 2.08 69.81 -7.31
N ASP A 1089 3.23 69.62 -7.96
CA ASP A 1089 3.70 70.44 -9.10
C ASP A 1089 4.71 69.66 -9.94
N TRP A 1090 4.20 68.97 -10.96
CA TRP A 1090 5.01 68.14 -11.86
C TRP A 1090 6.02 68.93 -12.69
N SER A 1091 5.88 70.25 -12.80
CA SER A 1091 6.80 71.14 -13.53
C SER A 1091 7.96 71.65 -12.67
N ARG A 1092 7.91 71.42 -11.36
CA ARG A 1092 8.95 71.84 -10.42
C ARG A 1092 10.14 70.89 -10.49
N SER A 1093 11.21 71.35 -11.14
CA SER A 1093 12.50 70.65 -11.11
C SER A 1093 13.21 70.87 -9.77
N ILE A 1094 13.58 69.78 -9.10
CA ILE A 1094 14.25 69.79 -7.79
C ILE A 1094 15.69 69.32 -7.95
N ARG A 1095 16.65 70.04 -7.35
CA ARG A 1095 18.05 69.63 -7.35
C ARG A 1095 18.31 68.58 -6.27
N THR A 1096 19.17 67.61 -6.58
CA THR A 1096 19.51 66.50 -5.66
C THR A 1096 20.05 66.98 -4.31
N ASP A 1097 20.77 68.11 -4.28
CA ASP A 1097 21.30 68.74 -3.07
C ASP A 1097 20.22 69.36 -2.17
N GLU A 1098 18.99 69.50 -2.65
CA GLU A 1098 17.82 69.97 -1.90
C GLU A 1098 17.08 68.84 -1.17
N LEU A 1099 17.51 67.59 -1.36
CA LEU A 1099 16.88 66.41 -0.80
C LEU A 1099 17.62 65.87 0.42
N GLN A 1100 16.87 65.24 1.32
CA GLN A 1100 17.41 64.52 2.47
C GLN A 1100 16.64 63.22 2.71
N ILE A 1101 17.38 62.15 2.96
CA ILE A 1101 16.81 60.84 3.30
C ILE A 1101 16.31 60.89 4.75
N LEU A 1102 15.10 60.39 4.98
CA LEU A 1102 14.51 60.31 6.30
C LEU A 1102 15.16 59.18 7.10
N ALA A 1103 15.74 59.51 8.26
CA ALA A 1103 16.21 58.50 9.21
C ALA A 1103 15.08 57.49 9.54
N PRO A 1104 15.40 56.22 9.86
CA PRO A 1104 14.43 55.28 10.41
C PRO A 1104 13.74 55.92 11.61
N ALA A 1105 12.41 55.79 11.70
CA ALA A 1105 11.73 56.15 12.94
C ALA A 1105 12.22 55.17 14.02
N LEU A 1106 12.80 55.68 15.10
CA LEU A 1106 13.24 54.90 16.26
C LEU A 1106 12.05 54.21 16.93
#